data_AF-A0A6B1FH83-F1
#
_entry.id   AF-A0A6B1FH83-F1
#
_cell.length_a   1.000
_cell.length_b   1.000
_cell.length_c   1.000
_cell.angle_alpha   90.00
_cell.angle_beta   90.00
_cell.angle_gamma   90.00
#
_symmetry.space_group_name_H-M   'P 1'
#
loop_
_entity.id
_entity.type
_entity.pdbx_description
1 polymer ?
#
loop_
_entity_poly.entity_id
_entity_poly.type
_entity_poly.pdbx_seq_one_letter_code
_entity_poly.pdbx_strand_id
1 'polypeptide(L)'
;GMGRELYESEPVFRAVLERCEQVFRAERGASLLQVMFEDAERLDLTEWTQPALYALQSGLTALWSSVGIRPDVVFGHSVGEIAAAAAAGAFDLEAGMRFATRRGALMGSLPANGSMAAVFASADRVRDALREGVSLAADNGAHQVVSGLRDAVAALGKELTEAGIRVEPLRTSHAFHSELMEPVLAELEEASPEVSHPSVRLVGDVSGGVLEGAPDGAYWRRQAREPVQFAAAVRTLAALEAGLLLEIGPHGVLGPMAALGWPHSEAPTVIPSQRRGGNGDFVGAVAGVYEAGLDVAFEGLFGGERRRRVSLPAYPFQRERYWISRPARPHAPREHALLGVQRDSPDGGHSFERQLHGRDPLWLADCRVFGEVVAPDALYVAQVSEALRETQHEFPVVLEKTSITRPLVLSGEEGRLVQVVLGEGGVWKVVSRDAVGRWETHAEGRWAPLAAVPSEPTDLDTLQGGLAQAGADFQPSLAGREYGPAFGGLDRLWAGSGEALGEVLLPPETENRSLLVHPALLEACFRVLGGVPDLAGARGTWLPIGWDRFVLYDAMPDRVFCRALDRGEDGETKRADFRLYTETGEELARIEGFTLRRTSRAALAGDRVEDALHEVVWREGAAVGLREADFLAVPQEIASGLGTSDDYLVAEGRDGELTTALGQELEHKSRRLLLRGLRELGWEPSPGERFETDELRRRLRITEDHRRLFGRLLALLEEMGILDREPAGGWHVAALPETPAVPETGPTDSANESIELGVLRRCGESLAEVLRGRADALDLLFGGEPGAASLYGESPAMRAVNRMATDAVRAAVAGLPDGRPLRVIEIGAGTGATTSALLGVLPAGRTEYTFTDISAGFFPEAEPKFGERAADLRFLALDIERDPADQGFALHG
;
A
#
# COMPACT_ATOMS: atom_id res chain seq x y z
N GLY A 1 21.03 22.15 40.44
CA GLY A 1 22.31 22.23 39.72
C GLY A 1 22.15 21.73 38.29
N MET A 2 23.15 22.00 37.45
CA MET A 2 23.18 21.62 36.03
C MET A 2 23.12 20.10 35.88
N GLY A 3 22.11 19.56 35.18
CA GLY A 3 21.99 18.12 34.88
C GLY A 3 21.67 17.20 36.07
N ARG A 4 21.38 17.74 37.27
CA ARG A 4 21.17 16.93 38.49
C ARG A 4 19.98 15.98 38.39
N GLU A 5 18.86 16.48 37.89
CA GLU A 5 17.63 15.67 37.77
C GLU A 5 17.83 14.48 36.82
N LEU A 6 18.43 14.72 35.65
CA LEU A 6 18.79 13.64 34.72
C LEU A 6 19.80 12.67 35.33
N TYR A 7 20.76 13.15 36.11
CA TYR A 7 21.69 12.26 36.82
C TYR A 7 20.95 11.34 37.80
N GLU A 8 19.92 11.85 38.48
CA GLU A 8 19.10 11.10 39.44
C GLU A 8 18.08 10.17 38.77
N SER A 9 17.54 10.53 37.60
CA SER A 9 16.48 9.77 36.91
C SER A 9 16.97 8.85 35.78
N GLU A 10 18.00 9.24 35.02
CA GLU A 10 18.40 8.58 33.76
C GLU A 10 19.71 7.79 33.90
N PRO A 11 19.67 6.43 33.89
CA PRO A 11 20.87 5.61 34.07
C PRO A 11 21.95 5.82 33.00
N VAL A 12 21.55 6.03 31.74
CA VAL A 12 22.48 6.25 30.62
C VAL A 12 23.24 7.56 30.82
N PHE A 13 22.53 8.63 31.13
CA PHE A 13 23.11 9.94 31.41
C PHE A 13 24.05 9.89 32.63
N ARG A 14 23.61 9.23 33.71
CA ARG A 14 24.43 9.00 34.91
C ARG A 14 25.76 8.32 34.58
N ALA A 15 25.72 7.23 33.82
CA ALA A 15 26.91 6.44 33.49
C ALA A 15 27.97 7.29 32.72
N VAL A 16 27.52 8.17 31.82
CA VAL A 16 28.43 9.09 31.12
C VAL A 16 29.02 10.12 32.08
N LEU A 17 28.20 10.74 32.93
CA LEU A 17 28.67 11.72 33.91
C LEU A 17 29.68 11.12 34.91
N GLU A 18 29.48 9.87 35.33
CA GLU A 18 30.41 9.18 36.23
C GLU A 18 31.77 8.88 35.58
N ARG A 19 31.79 8.54 34.28
CA ARG A 19 33.05 8.40 33.52
C ARG A 19 33.76 9.73 33.39
N CYS A 20 33.04 10.81 33.08
CA CYS A 20 33.60 12.16 33.03
C CYS A 20 34.14 12.62 34.39
N GLU A 21 33.42 12.34 35.48
CA GLU A 21 33.86 12.63 36.86
C GLU A 21 35.17 11.90 37.19
N GLN A 22 35.31 10.63 36.82
CA GLN A 22 36.53 9.86 37.06
C GLN A 22 37.74 10.50 36.37
N VAL A 23 37.59 10.88 35.09
CA VAL A 23 38.66 11.56 34.33
C VAL A 23 38.99 12.91 34.95
N PHE A 24 37.97 13.73 35.23
CA PHE A 24 38.18 15.06 35.82
C PHE A 24 38.86 14.99 37.19
N ARG A 25 38.39 14.08 38.06
CA ARG A 25 38.96 13.90 39.39
C ARG A 25 40.40 13.41 39.32
N ALA A 26 40.75 12.56 38.35
CA ALA A 26 42.13 12.16 38.12
C ALA A 26 43.03 13.32 37.70
N GLU A 27 42.55 14.22 36.83
CA GLU A 27 43.32 15.37 36.32
C GLU A 27 43.39 16.53 37.32
N ARG A 28 42.34 16.77 38.14
CA ARG A 28 42.20 17.98 38.98
C ARG A 28 42.11 17.73 40.48
N GLY A 29 41.97 16.47 40.91
CA GLY A 29 41.89 16.10 42.34
C GLY A 29 40.63 16.57 43.06
N ALA A 30 39.60 17.01 42.33
CA ALA A 30 38.36 17.56 42.88
C ALA A 30 37.14 17.00 42.12
N SER A 31 35.95 17.12 42.72
CA SER A 31 34.72 16.59 42.14
C SER A 31 34.04 17.59 41.21
N LEU A 32 33.84 17.21 39.94
CA LEU A 32 33.08 18.01 38.98
C LEU A 32 31.59 17.96 39.31
N LEU A 33 31.06 16.78 39.65
CA LEU A 33 29.64 16.59 39.96
C LEU A 33 29.20 17.42 41.17
N GLN A 34 30.03 17.50 42.22
CA GLN A 34 29.75 18.35 43.37
C GLN A 34 29.57 19.82 42.94
N VAL A 35 30.46 20.32 42.07
CA VAL A 35 30.37 21.71 41.58
C VAL A 35 29.14 21.92 40.69
N MET A 36 28.88 21.00 39.75
CA MET A 36 27.70 21.05 38.87
C MET A 36 26.38 21.09 39.66
N PHE A 37 26.32 20.37 40.77
CA PHE A 37 25.07 20.18 41.52
C PHE A 37 24.85 21.20 42.64
N GLU A 38 25.92 21.66 43.29
CA GLU A 38 25.87 22.36 44.58
C GLU A 38 26.55 23.74 44.57
N ASP A 39 27.49 24.03 43.66
CA ASP A 39 28.35 25.22 43.72
C ASP A 39 28.28 26.04 42.41
N ALA A 40 27.21 26.83 42.27
CA ALA A 40 26.97 27.63 41.07
C ALA A 40 28.03 28.72 40.84
N GLU A 41 28.58 29.31 41.91
CA GLU A 41 29.61 30.36 41.79
C GLU A 41 30.91 29.79 41.22
N ARG A 42 31.32 28.61 41.68
CA ARG A 42 32.49 27.93 41.14
C ARG A 42 32.23 27.39 39.73
N LEU A 43 31.01 26.98 39.41
CA LEU A 43 30.63 26.54 38.07
C LEU A 43 30.75 27.65 37.02
N ASP A 44 30.61 28.92 37.40
CA ASP A 44 30.78 30.09 36.52
C ASP A 44 32.27 30.36 36.16
N LEU A 45 33.22 29.70 36.83
CA LEU A 45 34.64 29.79 36.49
C LEU A 45 34.98 28.90 35.29
N THR A 46 35.75 29.43 34.34
CA THR A 46 36.01 28.79 33.03
C THR A 46 36.58 27.38 33.15
N GLU A 47 37.46 27.17 34.13
CA GLU A 47 38.09 25.87 34.39
C GLU A 47 37.16 24.80 34.96
N TRP A 48 35.93 25.19 35.32
CA TRP A 48 34.82 24.33 35.74
C TRP A 48 33.70 24.28 34.69
N THR A 49 33.36 25.43 34.08
CA THR A 49 32.27 25.52 33.11
C THR A 49 32.51 24.66 31.88
N GLN A 50 33.71 24.73 31.27
CA GLN A 50 34.00 23.98 30.04
C GLN A 50 33.91 22.45 30.22
N PRO A 51 34.58 21.85 31.22
CA PRO A 51 34.44 20.42 31.49
C PRO A 51 33.01 20.02 31.89
N ALA A 52 32.30 20.86 32.65
CA ALA A 52 30.90 20.60 32.99
C ALA A 52 29.97 20.59 31.77
N LEU A 53 30.14 21.54 30.84
CA LEU A 53 29.39 21.58 29.58
C LEU A 53 29.69 20.35 28.72
N TYR A 54 30.95 19.97 28.57
CA TYR A 54 31.32 18.76 27.83
C TYR A 54 30.69 17.49 28.42
N ALA A 55 30.75 17.32 29.75
CA ALA A 55 30.16 16.17 30.44
C ALA A 55 28.63 16.13 30.27
N LEU A 56 27.95 17.27 30.45
CA LEU A 56 26.52 17.41 30.25
C LEU A 56 26.12 17.08 28.81
N GLN A 57 26.77 17.70 27.83
CA GLN A 57 26.44 17.54 26.41
C GLN A 57 26.68 16.10 25.95
N SER A 58 27.79 15.49 26.36
CA SER A 58 28.07 14.08 26.07
C SER A 58 27.03 13.14 26.70
N GLY A 59 26.59 13.44 27.93
CA GLY A 59 25.51 12.70 28.59
C GLY A 59 24.18 12.83 27.85
N LEU A 60 23.83 14.03 27.40
CA LEU A 60 22.62 14.28 26.61
C LEU A 60 22.68 13.56 25.25
N THR A 61 23.82 13.61 24.56
CA THR A 61 24.02 12.88 23.30
C THR A 61 23.84 11.37 23.47
N ALA A 62 24.40 10.79 24.55
CA ALA A 62 24.21 9.38 24.86
C ALA A 62 22.75 9.05 25.21
N LEU A 63 22.07 9.94 25.93
CA LEU A 63 20.66 9.77 26.27
C LEU A 63 19.76 9.79 25.02
N TRP A 64 19.99 10.73 24.08
CA TRP A 64 19.31 10.73 22.78
C TRP A 64 19.61 9.49 21.94
N SER A 65 20.86 9.03 21.95
CA SER A 65 21.24 7.78 21.26
C SER A 65 20.52 6.56 21.83
N SER A 66 20.20 6.56 23.13
CA SER A 66 19.49 5.45 23.79
C SER A 66 18.04 5.29 23.32
N VAL A 67 17.41 6.38 22.84
CA VAL A 67 16.06 6.38 22.25
C VAL A 67 16.09 6.34 20.71
N GLY A 68 17.23 5.93 20.14
CA GLY A 68 17.39 5.71 18.70
C GLY A 68 17.74 6.96 17.89
N ILE A 69 17.81 8.14 18.51
CA ILE A 69 18.08 9.40 17.80
C ILE A 69 19.58 9.60 17.61
N ARG A 70 20.02 9.70 16.35
CA ARG A 70 21.43 9.90 15.95
C ARG A 70 21.53 11.08 14.99
N PRO A 71 22.62 11.87 15.04
CA PRO A 71 22.79 13.01 14.15
C PRO A 71 23.35 12.59 12.78
N ASP A 72 22.84 13.18 11.71
CA ASP A 72 23.45 13.11 10.36
C ASP A 72 24.55 14.16 10.17
N VAL A 73 24.42 15.28 10.89
CA VAL A 73 25.36 16.39 10.92
C VAL A 73 25.42 16.94 12.34
N VAL A 74 26.60 17.33 12.79
CA VAL A 74 26.82 17.97 14.07
C VAL A 74 27.54 19.30 13.90
N PHE A 75 27.17 20.24 14.75
CA PHE A 75 27.79 21.55 14.89
C PHE A 75 27.80 21.88 16.39
N GLY A 76 28.88 22.45 16.89
CA GLY A 76 28.93 22.93 18.27
C GLY A 76 29.50 24.34 18.29
N HIS A 77 28.90 25.23 19.07
CA HIS A 77 29.31 26.63 19.18
C HIS A 77 30.37 26.79 20.28
N SER A 78 31.54 27.29 19.90
CA SER A 78 32.69 27.50 20.77
C SER A 78 33.06 26.21 21.53
N VAL A 79 33.01 26.22 22.86
CA VAL A 79 33.31 25.02 23.68
C VAL A 79 32.42 23.82 23.34
N GLY A 80 31.20 24.05 22.84
CA GLY A 80 30.29 22.98 22.44
C GLY A 80 30.83 22.13 21.29
N GLU A 81 31.77 22.64 20.51
CA GLU A 81 32.39 21.92 19.41
C GLU A 81 33.18 20.68 19.88
N ILE A 82 33.70 20.68 21.11
CA ILE A 82 34.40 19.51 21.67
C ILE A 82 33.44 18.33 21.81
N ALA A 83 32.22 18.60 22.29
CA ALA A 83 31.18 17.57 22.41
C ALA A 83 30.66 17.16 21.02
N ALA A 84 30.52 18.10 20.08
CA ALA A 84 30.15 17.80 18.70
C ALA A 84 31.18 16.91 18.01
N ALA A 85 32.48 17.19 18.16
CA ALA A 85 33.56 16.38 17.60
C ALA A 85 33.60 14.97 18.21
N ALA A 86 33.39 14.82 19.51
CA ALA A 86 33.24 13.51 20.16
C ALA A 86 32.01 12.75 19.62
N ALA A 87 30.87 13.42 19.49
CA ALA A 87 29.65 12.84 18.91
C ALA A 87 29.83 12.42 17.44
N ALA A 88 30.70 13.12 16.70
CA ALA A 88 31.06 12.76 15.34
C ALA A 88 32.04 11.58 15.25
N GLY A 89 32.60 11.12 16.38
CA GLY A 89 33.59 10.06 16.43
C GLY A 89 35.02 10.52 16.16
N ALA A 90 35.33 11.82 16.28
CA ALA A 90 36.70 12.30 16.12
C ALA A 90 37.63 11.80 17.24
N PHE A 91 37.11 11.59 18.44
CA PHE A 91 37.80 11.02 19.60
C PHE A 91 36.79 10.46 20.62
N ASP A 92 37.28 9.67 21.57
CA ASP A 92 36.43 9.09 22.62
C ASP A 92 36.05 10.07 23.74
N LEU A 93 35.11 9.65 24.59
CA LEU A 93 34.58 10.44 25.71
C LEU A 93 35.69 10.90 26.66
N GLU A 94 36.59 10.00 27.03
CA GLU A 94 37.66 10.26 27.99
C GLU A 94 38.70 11.25 27.45
N ALA A 95 39.06 11.14 26.17
CA ALA A 95 39.97 12.06 25.49
C ALA A 95 39.38 13.46 25.39
N GLY A 96 38.10 13.58 25.00
CA GLY A 96 37.40 14.86 24.99
C GLY A 96 37.26 15.46 26.38
N MET A 97 37.02 14.65 27.41
CA MET A 97 36.94 15.13 28.79
C MET A 97 38.27 15.68 29.30
N ARG A 98 39.39 14.99 29.01
CA ARG A 98 40.74 15.49 29.31
C ARG A 98 41.01 16.81 28.60
N PHE A 99 40.67 16.88 27.31
CA PHE A 99 40.87 18.08 26.52
C PHE A 99 40.05 19.27 27.04
N ALA A 100 38.74 19.09 27.30
CA ALA A 100 37.89 20.12 27.88
C ALA A 100 38.39 20.59 29.26
N THR A 101 38.91 19.67 30.08
CA THR A 101 39.51 19.98 31.40
C THR A 101 40.77 20.83 31.26
N ARG A 102 41.67 20.46 30.35
CA ARG A 102 42.93 21.19 30.10
C ARG A 102 42.68 22.54 29.45
N ARG A 103 41.81 22.60 28.42
CA ARG A 103 41.40 23.84 27.76
C ARG A 103 40.77 24.81 28.75
N GLY A 104 39.86 24.35 29.61
CA GLY A 104 39.27 25.17 30.67
C GLY A 104 40.32 25.71 31.64
N ALA A 105 41.29 24.89 32.06
CA ALA A 105 42.36 25.31 32.97
C ALA A 105 43.31 26.35 32.33
N LEU A 106 43.75 26.09 31.10
CA LEU A 106 44.62 27.00 30.35
C LEU A 106 43.93 28.36 30.14
N MET A 107 42.71 28.36 29.61
CA MET A 107 41.97 29.59 29.37
C MET A 107 41.61 30.32 30.67
N GLY A 108 41.29 29.60 31.75
CA GLY A 108 41.05 30.17 33.07
C GLY A 108 42.29 30.80 33.72
N SER A 109 43.50 30.32 33.36
CA SER A 109 44.77 30.87 33.89
C SER A 109 45.14 32.24 33.32
N LEU A 110 44.51 32.65 32.22
CA LEU A 110 44.74 33.95 31.60
C LEU A 110 44.25 35.09 32.51
N PRO A 111 44.86 36.29 32.40
CA PRO A 111 44.43 37.44 33.18
C PRO A 111 42.95 37.80 32.98
N ALA A 112 42.24 38.10 34.07
CA ALA A 112 40.83 38.51 34.06
C ALA A 112 40.60 39.98 33.63
N ASN A 113 41.39 40.46 32.66
CA ASN A 113 41.34 41.83 32.14
C ASN A 113 40.55 41.93 30.81
N GLY A 114 39.95 40.84 30.35
CA GLY A 114 39.13 40.79 29.14
C GLY A 114 37.64 41.06 29.40
N SER A 115 36.90 41.35 28.33
CA SER A 115 35.44 41.27 28.31
C SER A 115 34.91 40.91 26.93
N MET A 116 33.65 40.52 26.87
CA MET A 116 32.93 40.27 25.62
C MET A 116 31.59 41.04 25.60
N ALA A 117 31.14 41.46 24.43
CA ALA A 117 29.85 42.14 24.27
C ALA A 117 29.15 41.71 22.98
N ALA A 118 27.84 41.52 23.06
CA ALA A 118 26.97 41.32 21.91
C ALA A 118 26.59 42.68 21.29
N VAL A 119 26.79 42.83 20.00
CA VAL A 119 26.51 44.03 19.21
C VAL A 119 25.45 43.69 18.17
N PHE A 120 24.29 44.33 18.26
CA PHE A 120 23.13 44.06 17.39
C PHE A 120 23.22 44.88 16.10
N ALA A 121 24.22 44.55 15.26
CA ALA A 121 24.46 45.15 13.95
C ALA A 121 24.94 44.07 12.95
N SER A 122 25.04 44.42 11.67
CA SER A 122 25.59 43.52 10.65
C SER A 122 27.09 43.28 10.89
N ALA A 123 27.57 42.11 10.45
CA ALA A 123 28.98 41.74 10.55
C ALA A 123 29.90 42.79 9.92
N ASP A 124 29.54 43.34 8.75
CA ASP A 124 30.33 44.38 8.07
C ASP A 124 30.44 45.65 8.92
N ARG A 125 29.33 46.11 9.49
CA ARG A 125 29.30 47.32 10.33
C ARG A 125 30.12 47.15 11.61
N VAL A 126 30.14 45.93 12.18
CA VAL A 126 30.97 45.63 13.35
C VAL A 126 32.44 45.55 12.96
N ARG A 127 32.78 44.90 11.84
CA ARG A 127 34.16 44.86 11.32
C ARG A 127 34.73 46.24 11.07
N ASP A 128 33.95 47.15 10.48
CA ASP A 128 34.36 48.54 10.25
C ASP A 128 34.62 49.33 11.55
N ALA A 129 33.99 48.91 12.66
CA ALA A 129 34.14 49.53 13.97
C ALA A 129 35.21 48.86 14.85
N LEU A 130 35.83 47.77 14.40
CA LEU A 130 36.90 47.11 15.14
C LEU A 130 38.15 48.00 15.19
N ARG A 131 38.87 47.93 16.31
CA ARG A 131 40.15 48.60 16.52
C ARG A 131 41.13 47.66 17.20
N GLU A 132 42.39 48.08 17.25
CA GLU A 132 43.43 47.40 18.03
C GLU A 132 42.95 47.11 19.46
N GLY A 133 43.19 45.90 19.96
CA GLY A 133 42.71 45.47 21.27
C GLY A 133 41.29 44.85 21.30
N VAL A 134 40.58 44.81 20.18
CA VAL A 134 39.23 44.22 20.05
C VAL A 134 39.13 43.32 18.82
N SER A 135 38.77 42.06 19.03
CA SER A 135 38.52 41.06 18.00
C SER A 135 37.02 40.82 17.81
N LEU A 136 36.64 40.35 16.61
CA LEU A 136 35.35 39.68 16.41
C LEU A 136 35.48 38.25 16.95
N ALA A 137 34.59 37.89 17.87
CA ALA A 137 34.56 36.58 18.53
C ALA A 137 33.53 35.62 17.94
N ALA A 138 32.41 36.14 17.44
CA ALA A 138 31.39 35.33 16.79
C ALA A 138 30.55 36.17 15.83
N ASP A 139 30.22 35.58 14.68
CA ASP A 139 29.16 36.05 13.78
C ASP A 139 27.94 35.16 13.91
N ASN A 140 26.97 35.61 14.71
CA ASN A 140 25.70 34.89 14.92
C ASN A 140 24.62 35.28 13.91
N GLY A 141 24.93 36.14 12.93
CA GLY A 141 24.00 36.64 11.92
C GLY A 141 23.06 37.71 12.45
N ALA A 142 22.23 37.37 13.44
CA ALA A 142 21.29 38.32 14.08
C ALA A 142 22.02 39.38 14.94
N HIS A 143 23.18 39.04 15.48
CA HIS A 143 24.08 39.93 16.20
C HIS A 143 25.51 39.39 16.13
N GLN A 144 26.47 40.23 16.49
CA GLN A 144 27.89 39.91 16.49
C GLN A 144 28.42 39.92 17.91
N VAL A 145 29.45 39.15 18.23
CA VAL A 145 30.11 39.21 19.53
C VAL A 145 31.51 39.76 19.34
N VAL A 146 31.86 40.82 20.07
CA VAL A 146 33.22 41.36 20.12
C VAL A 146 33.88 40.98 21.45
N SER A 147 35.18 40.75 21.43
CA SER A 147 35.97 40.39 22.61
C SER A 147 37.34 41.06 22.60
N GLY A 148 37.85 41.42 23.78
CA GLY A 148 39.14 42.09 23.89
C GLY A 148 39.39 42.65 25.28
N LEU A 149 40.30 43.61 25.39
CA LEU A 149 40.55 44.30 26.66
C LEU A 149 39.28 45.00 27.16
N ARG A 150 39.00 44.87 28.46
CA ARG A 150 37.78 45.40 29.10
C ARG A 150 37.50 46.86 28.73
N ASP A 151 38.51 47.72 28.84
CA ASP A 151 38.37 49.15 28.56
C ASP A 151 38.16 49.43 27.07
N ALA A 152 38.79 48.66 26.19
CA ALA A 152 38.67 48.81 24.74
C ALA A 152 37.26 48.41 24.25
N VAL A 153 36.74 47.29 24.76
CA VAL A 153 35.36 46.82 24.49
C VAL A 153 34.32 47.78 25.09
N ALA A 154 34.54 48.27 26.31
CA ALA A 154 33.64 49.25 26.94
C ALA A 154 33.58 50.56 26.15
N ALA A 155 34.72 51.06 25.70
CA ALA A 155 34.78 52.23 24.84
C ALA A 155 34.05 51.99 23.49
N LEU A 156 34.11 50.77 22.95
CA LEU A 156 33.49 50.44 21.66
C LEU A 156 31.99 50.38 21.82
N GLY A 157 31.54 49.71 22.90
CA GLY A 157 30.13 49.64 23.24
C GLY A 157 29.52 51.02 23.45
N LYS A 158 30.23 51.95 24.12
CA LYS A 158 29.78 53.33 24.30
C LYS A 158 29.59 54.05 22.97
N GLU A 159 30.59 54.00 22.09
CA GLU A 159 30.55 54.63 20.76
C GLU A 159 29.39 54.08 19.90
N LEU A 160 29.24 52.76 19.86
CA LEU A 160 28.16 52.11 19.12
C LEU A 160 26.78 52.46 19.70
N THR A 161 26.67 52.55 21.03
CA THR A 161 25.43 52.97 21.70
C THR A 161 25.09 54.43 21.39
N GLU A 162 26.08 55.32 21.38
CA GLU A 162 25.93 56.73 20.96
C GLU A 162 25.52 56.83 19.47
N ALA A 163 25.95 55.89 18.63
CA ALA A 163 25.52 55.73 17.25
C ALA A 163 24.16 55.01 17.08
N GLY A 164 23.44 54.75 18.18
CA GLY A 164 22.10 54.14 18.19
C GLY A 164 22.06 52.62 18.02
N ILE A 165 23.20 51.93 18.16
CA ILE A 165 23.30 50.47 18.06
C ILE A 165 23.21 49.87 19.47
N ARG A 166 22.35 48.86 19.65
CA ARG A 166 22.25 48.13 20.92
C ARG A 166 23.52 47.30 21.15
N VAL A 167 24.12 47.46 22.33
CA VAL A 167 25.27 46.67 22.79
C VAL A 167 24.97 46.11 24.17
N GLU A 168 25.25 44.83 24.38
CA GLU A 168 25.00 44.13 25.65
C GLU A 168 26.27 43.41 26.13
N PRO A 169 26.76 43.71 27.35
CA PRO A 169 27.91 43.02 27.91
C PRO A 169 27.55 41.56 28.23
N LEU A 170 28.45 40.64 27.88
CA LEU A 170 28.33 39.23 28.25
C LEU A 170 28.97 38.98 29.61
N ARG A 171 28.40 38.05 30.37
CA ARG A 171 28.89 37.66 31.71
C ARG A 171 30.12 36.75 31.58
N THR A 172 31.27 37.35 31.34
CA THR A 172 32.58 36.68 31.32
C THR A 172 33.68 37.65 31.75
N SER A 173 34.69 37.12 32.45
CA SER A 173 35.90 37.85 32.86
C SER A 173 37.03 37.76 31.83
N HIS A 174 36.85 36.94 30.79
CA HIS A 174 37.86 36.62 29.79
C HIS A 174 37.35 36.93 28.38
N ALA A 175 38.27 37.21 27.46
CA ALA A 175 37.97 37.59 26.08
C ALA A 175 38.27 36.43 25.11
N PHE A 176 37.37 35.46 25.06
CA PHE A 176 37.51 34.29 24.17
C PHE A 176 37.46 34.70 22.69
N HIS A 177 38.08 33.89 21.81
CA HIS A 177 38.16 34.16 20.38
C HIS A 177 38.79 35.53 20.07
N SER A 178 39.89 35.87 20.77
CA SER A 178 40.65 37.11 20.58
C SER A 178 42.15 36.90 20.72
N GLU A 179 42.91 37.94 20.39
CA GLU A 179 44.36 38.02 20.67
C GLU A 179 44.75 37.74 22.12
N LEU A 180 43.85 37.95 23.09
CA LEU A 180 44.14 37.65 24.50
C LEU A 180 44.24 36.14 24.78
N MET A 181 43.91 35.27 23.81
CA MET A 181 44.13 33.83 23.90
C MET A 181 45.56 33.41 23.52
N GLU A 182 46.32 34.25 22.82
CA GLU A 182 47.65 33.92 22.28
C GLU A 182 48.61 33.25 23.29
N PRO A 183 48.67 33.67 24.58
CA PRO A 183 49.62 33.10 25.54
C PRO A 183 49.46 31.60 25.80
N VAL A 184 48.27 31.04 25.58
CA VAL A 184 47.96 29.62 25.90
C VAL A 184 47.74 28.75 24.66
N LEU A 185 47.83 29.31 23.45
CA LEU A 185 47.50 28.58 22.21
C LEU A 185 48.45 27.42 21.91
N ALA A 186 49.75 27.56 22.20
CA ALA A 186 50.72 26.50 21.94
C ALA A 186 50.51 25.30 22.88
N GLU A 187 50.24 25.58 24.16
CA GLU A 187 49.95 24.56 25.17
C GLU A 187 48.59 23.89 24.92
N LEU A 188 47.62 24.64 24.37
CA LEU A 188 46.33 24.10 23.94
C LEU A 188 46.47 23.14 22.76
N GLU A 189 47.28 23.51 21.76
CA GLU A 189 47.57 22.67 20.59
C GLU A 189 48.24 21.35 21.00
N GLU A 190 49.21 21.40 21.90
CA GLU A 190 49.87 20.20 22.46
C GLU A 190 48.91 19.35 23.31
N ALA A 191 47.98 19.98 24.02
CA ALA A 191 47.01 19.28 24.85
C ALA A 191 45.84 18.63 24.07
N SER A 192 45.74 18.89 22.76
CA SER A 192 44.68 18.34 21.91
C SER A 192 44.71 16.81 21.86
N PRO A 193 43.54 16.14 21.77
CA PRO A 193 43.50 14.70 21.69
C PRO A 193 44.02 14.22 20.33
N GLU A 194 44.47 12.97 20.26
CA GLU A 194 44.62 12.30 18.98
C GLU A 194 43.25 12.18 18.31
N VAL A 195 43.18 12.57 17.04
CA VAL A 195 41.92 12.69 16.31
C VAL A 195 41.84 11.71 15.13
N SER A 196 40.64 11.18 14.92
CA SER A 196 40.26 10.38 13.76
C SER A 196 39.34 11.18 12.83
N HIS A 197 39.20 10.73 11.59
CA HIS A 197 38.22 11.32 10.68
C HIS A 197 36.79 11.13 11.23
N PRO A 198 35.98 12.21 11.30
CA PRO A 198 34.60 12.12 11.76
C PRO A 198 33.77 11.15 10.93
N SER A 199 33.03 10.28 11.61
CA SER A 199 32.06 9.35 11.01
C SER A 199 30.72 10.02 10.69
N VAL A 200 30.42 11.12 11.37
CA VAL A 200 29.28 12.02 11.12
C VAL A 200 29.83 13.34 10.59
N ARG A 201 29.11 14.00 9.67
CA ARG A 201 29.54 15.31 9.13
C ARG A 201 29.66 16.32 10.27
N LEU A 202 30.85 16.89 10.45
CA LEU A 202 31.12 17.93 11.44
C LEU A 202 31.26 19.27 10.73
N VAL A 203 30.38 20.23 11.05
CA VAL A 203 30.52 21.63 10.60
C VAL A 203 31.43 22.34 11.58
N GLY A 204 32.51 22.93 11.08
CA GLY A 204 33.51 23.58 11.91
C GLY A 204 33.10 24.99 12.34
N ASP A 205 33.37 25.36 13.59
CA ASP A 205 33.11 26.71 14.11
C ASP A 205 33.80 27.80 13.28
N VAL A 206 35.07 27.58 12.93
CA VAL A 206 35.91 28.63 12.32
C VAL A 206 35.62 28.81 10.83
N SER A 207 35.30 27.71 10.14
CA SER A 207 34.99 27.77 8.70
C SER A 207 33.52 28.06 8.44
N GLY A 208 32.64 27.66 9.37
CA GLY A 208 31.20 27.60 9.15
C GLY A 208 30.77 26.58 8.09
N GLY A 209 31.68 25.72 7.62
CA GLY A 209 31.44 24.69 6.61
C GLY A 209 31.78 23.29 7.11
N VAL A 210 31.40 22.26 6.36
CA VAL A 210 31.74 20.86 6.69
C VAL A 210 33.26 20.69 6.66
N LEU A 211 33.82 20.12 7.71
CA LEU A 211 35.24 19.81 7.79
C LEU A 211 35.59 18.62 6.88
N GLU A 212 36.60 18.78 6.04
CA GLU A 212 37.12 17.71 5.17
C GLU A 212 38.07 16.75 5.91
N GLY A 213 38.66 17.22 7.01
CA GLY A 213 39.66 16.49 7.80
C GLY A 213 39.29 16.41 9.29
N ALA A 214 40.08 15.65 10.05
CA ALA A 214 39.95 15.57 11.50
C ALA A 214 40.32 16.92 12.16
N PRO A 215 39.62 17.35 13.23
CA PRO A 215 39.93 18.58 13.94
C PRO A 215 41.18 18.41 14.81
N ASP A 216 42.36 18.52 14.20
CA ASP A 216 43.67 18.35 14.84
C ASP A 216 44.06 19.50 15.79
N GLY A 217 45.24 19.43 16.40
CA GLY A 217 45.72 20.47 17.31
C GLY A 217 45.77 21.86 16.68
N ALA A 218 46.18 21.95 15.40
CA ALA A 218 46.21 23.21 14.66
C ALA A 218 44.80 23.76 14.44
N TYR A 219 43.81 22.90 14.22
CA TYR A 219 42.40 23.28 14.19
C TYR A 219 41.96 23.87 15.54
N TRP A 220 42.20 23.18 16.65
CA TRP A 220 41.78 23.66 17.98
C TRP A 220 42.46 24.96 18.41
N ARG A 221 43.72 25.18 17.99
CA ARG A 221 44.39 26.46 18.13
C ARG A 221 43.64 27.59 17.41
N ARG A 222 43.28 27.38 16.15
CA ARG A 222 42.48 28.36 15.38
C ARG A 222 41.12 28.56 16.03
N GLN A 223 40.44 27.49 16.41
CA GLN A 223 39.15 27.50 17.09
C GLN A 223 39.11 28.39 18.33
N ALA A 224 40.14 28.34 19.18
CA ALA A 224 40.20 29.16 20.38
C ALA A 224 40.46 30.65 20.09
N ARG A 225 41.04 30.99 18.93
CA ARG A 225 41.52 32.33 18.57
C ARG A 225 40.64 33.07 17.57
N GLU A 226 40.07 32.36 16.60
CA GLU A 226 39.33 32.90 15.47
C GLU A 226 37.82 32.98 15.78
N PRO A 227 37.06 33.85 15.08
CA PRO A 227 35.63 34.00 15.31
C PRO A 227 34.83 32.73 14.98
N VAL A 228 33.81 32.47 15.80
CA VAL A 228 32.79 31.45 15.51
C VAL A 228 31.89 31.94 14.37
N GLN A 229 31.87 31.23 13.24
CA GLN A 229 31.09 31.50 12.05
C GLN A 229 29.69 30.87 12.12
N PHE A 230 28.92 31.14 13.17
CA PHE A 230 27.61 30.51 13.40
C PHE A 230 26.61 30.78 12.27
N ALA A 231 26.57 32.01 11.74
CA ALA A 231 25.70 32.35 10.61
C ALA A 231 26.03 31.55 9.34
N ALA A 232 27.31 31.28 9.10
CA ALA A 232 27.74 30.44 7.98
C ALA A 232 27.40 28.97 8.25
N ALA A 233 27.62 28.48 9.47
CA ALA A 233 27.23 27.13 9.87
C ALA A 233 25.73 26.88 9.67
N VAL A 234 24.86 27.85 10.04
CA VAL A 234 23.41 27.77 9.81
C VAL A 234 23.09 27.66 8.32
N ARG A 235 23.76 28.43 7.46
CA ARG A 235 23.60 28.31 5.99
C ARG A 235 24.05 26.94 5.48
N THR A 236 25.14 26.40 6.01
CA THR A 236 25.60 25.05 5.66
C THR A 236 24.62 23.98 6.12
N LEU A 237 24.08 24.05 7.34
CA LEU A 237 23.05 23.12 7.83
C LEU A 237 21.79 23.18 6.95
N ALA A 238 21.40 24.37 6.50
CA ALA A 238 20.28 24.55 5.59
C ALA A 238 20.57 23.98 4.19
N ALA A 239 21.79 24.16 3.67
CA ALA A 239 22.22 23.58 2.39
C ALA A 239 22.36 22.04 2.43
N LEU A 240 22.54 21.48 3.63
CA LEU A 240 22.50 20.04 3.89
C LEU A 240 21.07 19.53 4.15
N GLU A 241 20.05 20.37 3.95
CA GLU A 241 18.62 20.03 4.09
C GLU A 241 18.24 19.52 5.49
N ALA A 242 18.89 20.02 6.54
CA ALA A 242 18.56 19.65 7.92
C ALA A 242 17.13 20.10 8.30
N GLY A 243 16.19 19.15 8.42
CA GLY A 243 14.78 19.41 8.77
C GLY A 243 14.50 19.59 10.26
N LEU A 244 15.40 19.12 11.13
CA LEU A 244 15.29 19.21 12.59
C LEU A 244 16.64 19.60 13.20
N LEU A 245 16.62 20.59 14.08
CA LEU A 245 17.77 21.02 14.89
C LEU A 245 17.55 20.62 16.35
N LEU A 246 18.35 19.66 16.81
CA LEU A 246 18.34 19.21 18.19
C LEU A 246 19.45 19.93 18.98
N GLU A 247 19.07 20.81 19.89
CA GLU A 247 20.03 21.57 20.68
C GLU A 247 20.48 20.78 21.92
N ILE A 248 21.77 20.42 21.93
CA ILE A 248 22.42 19.68 23.01
C ILE A 248 23.09 20.67 23.98
N GLY A 249 22.46 20.90 25.14
CA GLY A 249 22.99 21.81 26.15
C GLY A 249 22.06 21.98 27.35
N PRO A 250 22.46 22.80 28.34
CA PRO A 250 21.68 23.04 29.56
C PRO A 250 20.42 23.89 29.32
N HIS A 251 20.35 24.61 28.21
CA HIS A 251 19.22 25.46 27.84
C HIS A 251 19.21 25.75 26.34
N GLY A 252 18.01 25.82 25.73
CA GLY A 252 17.83 26.15 24.32
C GLY A 252 18.01 27.64 23.98
N VAL A 253 19.19 28.03 23.52
CA VAL A 253 19.54 29.41 23.10
C VAL A 253 19.89 29.46 21.62
N LEU A 254 20.65 28.48 21.13
CA LEU A 254 21.20 28.47 19.76
C LEU A 254 20.14 28.10 18.72
N GLY A 255 19.24 27.18 19.05
CA GLY A 255 18.20 26.70 18.15
C GLY A 255 17.27 27.82 17.65
N PRO A 256 16.66 28.62 18.53
CA PRO A 256 15.85 29.77 18.11
C PRO A 256 16.62 30.79 17.25
N MET A 257 17.92 30.96 17.53
CA MET A 257 18.80 31.85 16.77
C MET A 257 19.12 31.28 15.39
N ALA A 258 19.33 29.97 15.26
CA ALA A 258 19.47 29.28 13.99
C ALA A 258 18.20 29.38 13.14
N ALA A 259 17.03 29.18 13.74
CA ALA A 259 15.75 29.32 13.04
C ALA A 259 15.51 30.75 12.53
N LEU A 260 15.93 31.77 13.30
CA LEU A 260 15.85 33.17 12.86
C LEU A 260 16.81 33.48 11.70
N GLY A 261 17.98 32.85 11.67
CA GLY A 261 18.98 32.99 10.62
C GLY A 261 18.82 32.01 9.44
N TRP A 262 17.73 31.24 9.41
CA TRP A 262 17.52 30.21 8.39
C TRP A 262 17.23 30.84 7.01
N PRO A 263 17.93 30.44 5.94
CA PRO A 263 17.83 31.11 4.64
C PRO A 263 16.55 30.75 3.84
N HIS A 264 15.88 29.63 4.16
CA HIS A 264 14.69 29.15 3.45
C HIS A 264 13.39 29.64 4.09
N SER A 265 12.28 29.61 3.33
CA SER A 265 10.96 30.04 3.82
C SER A 265 10.37 29.11 4.88
N GLU A 266 10.78 27.85 4.92
CA GLU A 266 10.41 26.89 5.95
C GLU A 266 11.59 26.71 6.91
N ALA A 267 11.43 27.22 8.13
CA ALA A 267 12.41 27.07 9.20
C ALA A 267 12.40 25.63 9.74
N PRO A 268 13.53 25.11 10.25
CA PRO A 268 13.61 23.75 10.74
C PRO A 268 12.87 23.62 12.07
N THR A 269 12.46 22.40 12.40
CA THR A 269 11.91 22.12 13.74
C THR A 269 13.04 22.22 14.76
N VAL A 270 12.89 23.05 15.78
CA VAL A 270 13.93 23.26 16.81
C VAL A 270 13.50 22.65 18.13
N ILE A 271 14.33 21.73 18.65
CA ILE A 271 14.05 21.02 19.90
C ILE A 271 15.23 21.16 20.85
N PRO A 272 15.07 21.81 22.02
CA PRO A 272 16.10 21.83 23.03
C PRO A 272 16.04 20.59 23.92
N SER A 273 17.20 20.01 24.23
CA SER A 273 17.32 18.86 25.14
C SER A 273 16.95 19.18 26.59
N GLN A 274 17.12 20.44 27.00
CA GLN A 274 16.86 20.93 28.36
C GLN A 274 16.28 22.35 28.31
N ARG A 275 15.44 22.69 29.30
CA ARG A 275 14.99 24.06 29.55
C ARG A 275 15.33 24.46 30.98
N ARG A 276 15.75 25.72 31.16
CA ARG A 276 16.07 26.26 32.48
C ARG A 276 14.81 26.26 33.36
N GLY A 277 14.92 25.70 34.57
CA GLY A 277 13.81 25.69 35.54
C GLY A 277 12.96 24.42 35.58
N GLY A 278 13.39 23.31 34.97
CA GLY A 278 12.82 21.97 35.21
C GLY A 278 11.50 21.64 34.51
N ASN A 279 10.87 22.60 33.81
CA ASN A 279 9.61 22.37 33.09
C ASN A 279 9.77 21.73 31.68
N GLY A 280 10.94 21.20 31.36
CA GLY A 280 11.16 20.46 30.12
C GLY A 280 11.78 19.11 30.48
N ASP A 281 10.94 18.10 30.69
CA ASP A 281 11.45 16.75 30.83
C ASP A 281 12.00 16.28 29.46
N PHE A 282 13.03 15.45 29.52
CA PHE A 282 13.62 14.85 28.32
C PHE A 282 12.55 14.11 27.49
N VAL A 283 11.54 13.54 28.17
CA VAL A 283 10.38 12.87 27.54
C VAL A 283 9.59 13.81 26.63
N GLY A 284 9.35 15.06 27.01
CA GLY A 284 8.67 16.06 26.21
C GLY A 284 9.50 16.50 25.01
N ALA A 285 10.83 16.54 25.14
CA ALA A 285 11.71 16.74 23.99
C ALA A 285 11.63 15.55 23.03
N VAL A 286 11.60 14.31 23.54
CA VAL A 286 11.42 13.08 22.73
C VAL A 286 10.07 13.07 22.03
N ALA A 287 9.00 13.51 22.71
CA ALA A 287 7.69 13.67 22.10
C ALA A 287 7.73 14.67 20.94
N GLY A 288 8.42 15.81 21.11
CA GLY A 288 8.60 16.77 20.02
C GLY A 288 9.35 16.20 18.82
N VAL A 289 10.35 15.34 19.05
CA VAL A 289 11.09 14.65 17.97
C VAL A 289 10.18 13.66 17.24
N TYR A 290 9.36 12.91 17.97
CA TYR A 290 8.38 11.99 17.41
C TYR A 290 7.30 12.74 16.60
N GLU A 291 6.78 13.86 17.10
CA GLU A 291 5.82 14.71 16.39
C GLU A 291 6.42 15.34 15.13
N ALA A 292 7.74 15.58 15.12
CA ALA A 292 8.47 16.03 13.94
C ALA A 292 8.71 14.92 12.89
N GLY A 293 8.27 13.68 13.16
CA GLY A 293 8.29 12.57 12.21
C GLY A 293 9.54 11.68 12.29
N LEU A 294 10.38 11.82 13.32
CA LEU A 294 11.52 10.92 13.51
C LEU A 294 11.11 9.65 14.25
N ASP A 295 11.70 8.53 13.85
CA ASP A 295 11.51 7.24 14.52
C ASP A 295 12.20 7.23 15.89
N VAL A 296 11.38 7.04 16.93
CA VAL A 296 11.84 6.94 18.32
C VAL A 296 11.79 5.48 18.78
N ALA A 297 12.91 4.96 19.27
CA ALA A 297 12.97 3.68 19.96
C ALA A 297 12.50 3.84 21.41
N PHE A 298 11.17 3.82 21.62
CA PHE A 298 10.54 4.05 22.93
C PHE A 298 10.99 3.07 24.02
N GLU A 299 11.48 1.89 23.65
CA GLU A 299 12.11 0.94 24.58
C GLU A 299 13.29 1.57 25.35
N GLY A 300 14.00 2.52 24.73
CA GLY A 300 15.10 3.26 25.33
C GLY A 300 14.71 4.08 26.56
N LEU A 301 13.47 4.61 26.58
CA LEU A 301 12.95 5.40 27.71
C LEU A 301 12.71 4.56 28.97
N PHE A 302 12.58 3.25 28.83
CA PHE A 302 12.24 2.32 29.92
C PHE A 302 13.30 1.22 30.08
N GLY A 303 14.49 1.43 29.52
CA GLY A 303 15.58 0.46 29.53
C GLY A 303 15.92 0.00 30.95
N GLY A 304 15.82 -1.32 31.20
CA GLY A 304 16.10 -1.92 32.50
C GLY A 304 14.90 -2.01 33.45
N GLU A 305 13.73 -1.50 33.06
CA GLU A 305 12.52 -1.55 33.87
C GLU A 305 11.56 -2.65 33.41
N ARG A 306 10.82 -3.25 34.35
CA ARG A 306 9.69 -4.14 34.03
C ARG A 306 8.38 -3.35 34.04
N ARG A 307 7.97 -2.85 32.89
CA ARG A 307 6.69 -2.14 32.72
C ARG A 307 5.55 -3.10 32.39
N ARG A 308 4.37 -2.86 32.96
CA ARG A 308 3.14 -3.58 32.61
C ARG A 308 2.49 -2.91 31.42
N ARG A 309 2.46 -3.58 30.26
CA ARG A 309 1.66 -3.12 29.11
C ARG A 309 0.18 -3.18 29.48
N VAL A 310 -0.53 -2.07 29.30
CA VAL A 310 -1.97 -1.97 29.52
C VAL A 310 -2.63 -1.63 28.19
N SER A 311 -3.80 -2.21 27.92
CA SER A 311 -4.55 -1.86 26.71
C SER A 311 -5.11 -0.44 26.89
N LEU A 312 -4.79 0.44 25.95
CA LEU A 312 -5.44 1.73 25.80
C LEU A 312 -6.65 1.58 24.85
N PRO A 313 -7.59 2.54 24.83
CA PRO A 313 -8.61 2.60 23.78
C PRO A 313 -7.97 2.51 22.40
N ALA A 314 -8.59 1.78 21.48
CA ALA A 314 -8.10 1.64 20.11
C ALA A 314 -8.07 3.00 19.38
N TYR A 315 -7.29 3.07 18.29
CA TYR A 315 -7.17 4.27 17.46
C TYR A 315 -8.57 4.85 17.14
N PRO A 316 -8.83 6.11 17.49
CA PRO A 316 -10.10 6.74 17.16
C PRO A 316 -10.09 7.06 15.66
N PHE A 317 -10.45 6.07 14.83
CA PHE A 317 -10.59 6.27 13.39
C PHE A 317 -11.35 7.56 13.13
N GLN A 318 -10.80 8.44 12.29
CA GLN A 318 -11.52 9.58 11.78
C GLN A 318 -12.70 9.04 10.99
N ARG A 319 -13.88 9.04 11.62
CA ARG A 319 -15.09 8.38 11.12
C ARG A 319 -15.70 9.22 10.02
N GLU A 320 -15.01 9.26 8.89
CA GLU A 320 -15.54 9.77 7.64
C GLU A 320 -16.15 8.63 6.84
N ARG A 321 -17.29 8.91 6.22
CA ARG A 321 -18.04 7.92 5.47
C ARG A 321 -17.41 7.77 4.08
N TYR A 322 -16.36 6.96 3.98
CA TYR A 322 -15.76 6.58 2.69
C TYR A 322 -16.48 5.37 2.10
N TRP A 323 -17.72 5.58 1.65
CA TRP A 323 -18.40 4.58 0.82
C TRP A 323 -17.98 4.80 -0.63
N ILE A 324 -17.62 3.72 -1.34
CA ILE A 324 -17.70 3.71 -2.80
C ILE A 324 -19.20 3.76 -3.12
N SER A 325 -19.73 4.97 -3.08
CA SER A 325 -21.04 5.25 -3.63
C SER A 325 -20.84 5.09 -5.12
N ARG A 326 -21.27 3.94 -5.67
CA ARG A 326 -21.49 3.84 -7.12
C ARG A 326 -22.21 5.13 -7.52
N PRO A 327 -21.78 5.84 -8.57
CA PRO A 327 -22.48 7.04 -9.00
C PRO A 327 -23.95 6.68 -9.04
N ALA A 328 -24.77 7.45 -8.32
CA ALA A 328 -26.19 7.16 -8.20
C ALA A 328 -26.72 7.03 -9.62
N ARG A 329 -26.89 5.78 -10.08
CA ARG A 329 -27.55 5.52 -11.35
C ARG A 329 -28.91 6.15 -11.19
N PRO A 330 -29.36 7.01 -12.13
CA PRO A 330 -30.71 7.53 -12.09
C PRO A 330 -31.63 6.31 -12.09
N HIS A 331 -32.25 6.03 -10.94
CA HIS A 331 -32.94 4.78 -10.57
C HIS A 331 -31.98 3.61 -10.24
N ALA A 332 -31.77 3.37 -8.94
CA ALA A 332 -31.33 2.05 -8.49
C ALA A 332 -32.42 1.04 -8.90
N PRO A 333 -32.11 -0.02 -9.67
CA PRO A 333 -33.08 -1.07 -9.95
C PRO A 333 -33.52 -1.68 -8.62
N ARG A 334 -34.84 -1.85 -8.46
CA ARG A 334 -35.42 -2.45 -7.26
C ARG A 334 -34.89 -3.88 -7.14
N GLU A 335 -34.21 -4.18 -6.03
CA GLU A 335 -33.67 -5.52 -5.78
C GLU A 335 -34.78 -6.42 -5.21
N HIS A 336 -35.08 -7.52 -5.89
CA HIS A 336 -36.13 -8.45 -5.50
C HIS A 336 -35.59 -9.53 -4.53
N ALA A 337 -36.39 -9.88 -3.51
CA ALA A 337 -35.98 -10.72 -2.39
C ALA A 337 -35.55 -12.16 -2.74
N LEU A 338 -35.87 -12.67 -3.94
CA LEU A 338 -35.37 -13.96 -4.47
C LEU A 338 -34.63 -13.85 -5.80
N LEU A 339 -34.80 -12.76 -6.53
CA LEU A 339 -34.31 -12.62 -7.92
C LEU A 339 -33.11 -11.70 -8.02
N GLY A 340 -32.90 -10.84 -7.02
CA GLY A 340 -31.87 -9.82 -7.04
C GLY A 340 -32.18 -8.72 -8.04
N VAL A 341 -31.21 -8.38 -8.88
CA VAL A 341 -31.25 -7.21 -9.76
C VAL A 341 -31.69 -7.62 -11.16
N GLN A 342 -32.68 -6.93 -11.71
CA GLN A 342 -33.05 -7.07 -13.12
C GLN A 342 -31.94 -6.55 -14.03
N ARG A 343 -31.61 -7.33 -15.06
CA ARG A 343 -30.64 -7.04 -16.11
C ARG A 343 -31.36 -6.94 -17.45
N ASP A 344 -31.09 -5.85 -18.15
CA ASP A 344 -31.58 -5.64 -19.51
C ASP A 344 -30.85 -6.59 -20.46
N SER A 345 -31.62 -7.34 -21.25
CA SER A 345 -31.09 -8.16 -22.33
C SER A 345 -31.39 -7.49 -23.68
N PRO A 346 -30.42 -7.39 -24.61
CA PRO A 346 -30.60 -6.73 -25.89
C PRO A 346 -31.60 -7.42 -26.84
N ASP A 347 -31.99 -8.66 -26.54
CA ASP A 347 -32.99 -9.45 -27.27
C ASP A 347 -34.43 -9.27 -26.76
N GLY A 348 -34.67 -8.36 -25.82
CA GLY A 348 -35.98 -8.16 -25.21
C GLY A 348 -36.36 -9.23 -24.17
N GLY A 349 -35.46 -10.17 -23.88
CA GLY A 349 -35.59 -11.07 -22.74
C GLY A 349 -35.41 -10.34 -21.41
N HIS A 350 -36.00 -10.89 -20.35
CA HIS A 350 -35.78 -10.40 -18.99
C HIS A 350 -34.88 -11.36 -18.25
N SER A 351 -33.82 -10.84 -17.62
CA SER A 351 -32.98 -11.64 -16.74
C SER A 351 -32.88 -10.98 -15.37
N PHE A 352 -32.79 -11.81 -14.34
CA PHE A 352 -32.60 -11.37 -12.97
C PHE A 352 -31.42 -12.11 -12.40
N GLU A 353 -30.54 -11.42 -11.68
CA GLU A 353 -29.34 -12.04 -11.11
C GLU A 353 -29.19 -11.77 -9.61
N ARG A 354 -28.77 -12.80 -8.88
CA ARG A 354 -28.47 -12.74 -7.46
C ARG A 354 -27.33 -13.68 -7.08
N GLN A 355 -26.47 -13.23 -6.18
CA GLN A 355 -25.56 -14.12 -5.46
C GLN A 355 -26.35 -14.88 -4.38
N LEU A 356 -26.51 -16.20 -4.55
CA LEU A 356 -27.14 -17.06 -3.54
C LEU A 356 -26.06 -17.71 -2.68
N HIS A 357 -26.21 -17.61 -1.37
CA HIS A 357 -25.34 -18.29 -0.40
C HIS A 357 -26.15 -19.35 0.34
N GLY A 358 -25.48 -20.39 0.84
CA GLY A 358 -26.15 -21.44 1.62
C GLY A 358 -26.78 -20.96 2.94
N ARG A 359 -26.66 -19.67 3.29
CA ARG A 359 -27.26 -19.02 4.46
C ARG A 359 -27.97 -17.70 4.11
N ASP A 360 -28.20 -17.42 2.83
CA ASP A 360 -28.91 -16.23 2.38
C ASP A 360 -29.81 -16.55 1.17
N PRO A 361 -31.14 -16.61 1.35
CA PRO A 361 -31.88 -16.38 2.62
C PRO A 361 -31.61 -17.44 3.70
N LEU A 362 -31.87 -17.12 4.98
CA LEU A 362 -31.48 -17.99 6.11
C LEU A 362 -32.05 -19.41 6.02
N TRP A 363 -33.28 -19.54 5.50
CA TRP A 363 -33.94 -20.83 5.36
C TRP A 363 -33.27 -21.77 4.36
N LEU A 364 -32.41 -21.31 3.44
CA LEU A 364 -31.68 -22.21 2.54
C LEU A 364 -30.76 -23.17 3.30
N ALA A 365 -30.21 -22.75 4.45
CA ALA A 365 -29.31 -23.57 5.27
C ALA A 365 -29.96 -24.85 5.81
N ASP A 366 -31.29 -24.85 5.86
CA ASP A 366 -32.14 -25.94 6.34
C ASP A 366 -32.50 -26.92 5.23
N CYS A 367 -32.19 -26.67 3.95
CA CYS A 367 -32.39 -27.63 2.87
C CYS A 367 -31.10 -28.39 2.59
N ARG A 368 -30.93 -29.57 3.21
CA ARG A 368 -29.75 -30.40 3.00
C ARG A 368 -30.07 -31.74 2.36
N VAL A 369 -29.19 -32.18 1.47
CA VAL A 369 -29.25 -33.51 0.85
C VAL A 369 -27.86 -34.13 0.92
N PHE A 370 -27.76 -35.28 1.59
CA PHE A 370 -26.50 -35.95 1.94
C PHE A 370 -25.48 -35.04 2.62
N GLY A 371 -25.96 -34.11 3.48
CA GLY A 371 -25.14 -33.15 4.22
C GLY A 371 -24.83 -31.84 3.51
N GLU A 372 -25.04 -31.76 2.19
CA GLU A 372 -24.77 -30.55 1.39
C GLU A 372 -25.98 -29.61 1.37
N VAL A 373 -25.76 -28.30 1.35
CA VAL A 373 -26.85 -27.32 1.19
C VAL A 373 -27.25 -27.27 -0.28
N VAL A 374 -28.49 -27.65 -0.59
CA VAL A 374 -29.00 -27.73 -1.95
C VAL A 374 -30.23 -26.83 -2.06
N ALA A 375 -30.33 -26.05 -3.14
CA ALA A 375 -31.54 -25.30 -3.41
C ALA A 375 -32.74 -26.25 -3.53
N PRO A 376 -33.85 -26.03 -2.80
CA PRO A 376 -35.05 -26.87 -2.94
C PRO A 376 -35.64 -26.68 -4.34
N ASP A 377 -36.25 -27.72 -4.89
CA ASP A 377 -36.82 -27.65 -6.25
C ASP A 377 -37.97 -26.64 -6.33
N ALA A 378 -38.68 -26.45 -5.21
CA ALA A 378 -39.66 -25.39 -5.02
C ALA A 378 -39.09 -23.96 -5.19
N LEU A 379 -37.77 -23.76 -5.03
CA LEU A 379 -37.13 -22.46 -5.29
C LEU A 379 -37.30 -22.06 -6.75
N TYR A 380 -37.16 -22.98 -7.69
CA TYR A 380 -37.27 -22.68 -9.12
C TYR A 380 -38.69 -22.19 -9.46
N VAL A 381 -39.72 -22.82 -8.89
CA VAL A 381 -41.12 -22.38 -9.04
C VAL A 381 -41.30 -20.97 -8.50
N ALA A 382 -40.82 -20.71 -7.29
CA ALA A 382 -40.93 -19.39 -6.67
C ALA A 382 -40.21 -18.32 -7.49
N GLN A 383 -38.97 -18.57 -7.90
CA GLN A 383 -38.18 -17.64 -8.70
C GLN A 383 -38.86 -17.32 -10.04
N VAL A 384 -39.29 -18.33 -10.79
CA VAL A 384 -39.93 -18.08 -12.10
C VAL A 384 -41.28 -17.37 -11.94
N SER A 385 -42.08 -17.74 -10.92
CA SER A 385 -43.37 -17.07 -10.64
C SER A 385 -43.18 -15.60 -10.30
N GLU A 386 -42.17 -15.28 -9.49
CA GLU A 386 -41.82 -13.90 -9.16
C GLU A 386 -41.27 -13.14 -10.38
N ALA A 387 -40.48 -13.80 -11.23
CA ALA A 387 -39.93 -13.16 -12.41
C ALA A 387 -41.04 -12.78 -13.39
N LEU A 388 -42.07 -13.64 -13.54
CA LEU A 388 -43.26 -13.33 -14.33
C LEU A 388 -44.06 -12.16 -13.71
N ARG A 389 -44.24 -12.16 -12.39
CA ARG A 389 -44.91 -11.05 -11.66
C ARG A 389 -44.21 -9.71 -11.85
N GLU A 390 -42.88 -9.66 -11.70
CA GLU A 390 -42.08 -8.43 -11.82
C GLU A 390 -42.01 -7.91 -13.27
N THR A 391 -42.08 -8.80 -14.26
CA THR A 391 -42.10 -8.43 -15.69
C THR A 391 -43.51 -8.13 -16.20
N GLN A 392 -44.49 -8.03 -15.31
CA GLN A 392 -45.92 -7.79 -15.63
C GLN A 392 -46.51 -8.84 -16.58
N HIS A 393 -45.92 -10.04 -16.62
CA HIS A 393 -46.48 -11.17 -17.34
C HIS A 393 -47.49 -11.91 -16.45
N GLU A 394 -48.68 -12.08 -17.02
CA GLU A 394 -49.81 -12.96 -16.66
C GLU A 394 -49.73 -13.65 -15.29
N PHE A 395 -50.57 -13.17 -14.38
CA PHE A 395 -51.12 -13.95 -13.28
C PHE A 395 -52.54 -14.37 -13.67
N PRO A 396 -52.98 -15.63 -13.49
CA PRO A 396 -52.32 -16.81 -12.89
C PRO A 396 -51.05 -17.31 -13.59
N VAL A 397 -50.13 -17.94 -12.84
CA VAL A 397 -48.87 -18.50 -13.38
C VAL A 397 -49.08 -19.93 -13.86
N VAL A 398 -48.68 -20.24 -15.10
CA VAL A 398 -48.63 -21.62 -15.63
C VAL A 398 -47.22 -21.94 -16.10
N LEU A 399 -46.62 -22.99 -15.56
CA LEU A 399 -45.33 -23.52 -15.99
C LEU A 399 -45.52 -24.92 -16.58
N GLU A 400 -45.08 -25.14 -17.81
CA GLU A 400 -45.19 -26.42 -18.52
C GLU A 400 -43.82 -27.00 -18.81
N LYS A 401 -43.76 -28.33 -18.90
CA LYS A 401 -42.56 -29.09 -19.31
C LYS A 401 -41.31 -28.69 -18.53
N THR A 402 -41.46 -28.60 -17.21
CA THR A 402 -40.33 -28.25 -16.36
C THR A 402 -39.39 -29.42 -16.24
N SER A 403 -38.10 -29.18 -16.48
CA SER A 403 -37.02 -30.15 -16.36
C SER A 403 -36.00 -29.62 -15.37
N ILE A 404 -35.64 -30.45 -14.39
CA ILE A 404 -34.56 -30.18 -13.43
C ILE A 404 -33.40 -31.07 -13.82
N THR A 405 -32.37 -30.44 -14.36
CA THR A 405 -31.24 -31.12 -14.99
C THR A 405 -30.16 -31.44 -13.97
N ARG A 406 -29.87 -30.50 -13.06
CA ARG A 406 -28.82 -30.63 -12.05
C ARG A 406 -29.18 -29.89 -10.76
N PRO A 407 -28.94 -30.47 -9.57
CA PRO A 407 -29.12 -29.77 -8.30
C PRO A 407 -28.22 -28.53 -8.21
N LEU A 408 -28.75 -27.43 -7.68
CA LEU A 408 -27.96 -26.25 -7.35
C LEU A 408 -27.39 -26.41 -5.94
N VAL A 409 -26.11 -26.79 -5.86
CA VAL A 409 -25.38 -27.00 -4.61
C VAL A 409 -24.71 -25.69 -4.16
N LEU A 410 -24.97 -25.26 -2.93
CA LEU A 410 -24.51 -23.99 -2.34
C LEU A 410 -23.45 -24.19 -1.25
N SER A 411 -22.68 -25.27 -1.34
CA SER A 411 -21.63 -25.66 -0.42
C SER A 411 -20.36 -24.83 -0.66
N GLY A 412 -20.18 -23.76 0.10
CA GLY A 412 -19.00 -22.88 0.04
C GLY A 412 -19.30 -21.50 0.62
N GLU A 413 -18.29 -20.78 1.11
CA GLU A 413 -18.49 -19.43 1.67
C GLU A 413 -18.82 -18.39 0.58
N GLU A 414 -18.33 -18.61 -0.65
CA GLU A 414 -18.37 -17.62 -1.74
C GLU A 414 -19.76 -17.46 -2.40
N GLY A 415 -20.70 -18.39 -2.17
CA GLY A 415 -22.00 -18.41 -2.83
C GLY A 415 -21.91 -18.66 -4.35
N ARG A 416 -23.04 -18.70 -5.04
CA ARG A 416 -23.11 -18.82 -6.50
C ARG A 416 -23.91 -17.68 -7.11
N LEU A 417 -23.42 -17.11 -8.21
CA LEU A 417 -24.21 -16.17 -9.00
C LEU A 417 -25.27 -16.95 -9.76
N VAL A 418 -26.54 -16.73 -9.44
CA VAL A 418 -27.69 -17.39 -10.05
C VAL A 418 -28.45 -16.38 -10.90
N GLN A 419 -28.81 -16.80 -12.12
CA GLN A 419 -29.64 -16.03 -13.03
C GLN A 419 -30.95 -16.76 -13.35
N VAL A 420 -32.04 -16.01 -13.29
CA VAL A 420 -33.36 -16.42 -13.79
C VAL A 420 -33.59 -15.68 -15.09
N VAL A 421 -33.74 -16.43 -16.18
CA VAL A 421 -33.86 -15.89 -17.54
C VAL A 421 -35.25 -16.21 -18.08
N LEU A 422 -35.98 -15.18 -18.49
CA LEU A 422 -37.22 -15.26 -19.26
C LEU A 422 -36.90 -14.86 -20.70
N GLY A 423 -36.72 -15.85 -21.57
CA GLY A 423 -36.39 -15.67 -22.98
C GLY A 423 -37.61 -15.56 -23.89
N GLU A 424 -37.38 -15.23 -25.16
CA GLU A 424 -38.46 -15.16 -26.15
C GLU A 424 -39.23 -16.49 -26.31
N GLY A 425 -40.51 -16.40 -26.69
CA GLY A 425 -41.34 -17.56 -26.99
C GLY A 425 -41.81 -18.36 -25.77
N GLY A 426 -41.78 -17.77 -24.58
CA GLY A 426 -42.32 -18.38 -23.37
C GLY A 426 -41.37 -19.37 -22.70
N VAL A 427 -40.05 -19.23 -22.87
CA VAL A 427 -39.04 -20.17 -22.34
C VAL A 427 -38.30 -19.57 -21.15
N TRP A 428 -38.28 -20.28 -20.02
CA TRP A 428 -37.56 -19.85 -18.82
C TRP A 428 -36.41 -20.78 -18.47
N LYS A 429 -35.36 -20.24 -17.85
CA LYS A 429 -34.19 -20.98 -17.34
C LYS A 429 -33.72 -20.43 -16.00
N VAL A 430 -33.22 -21.31 -15.14
CA VAL A 430 -32.45 -20.96 -13.96
C VAL A 430 -31.04 -21.52 -14.13
N VAL A 431 -30.05 -20.63 -14.17
CA VAL A 431 -28.64 -20.96 -14.40
C VAL A 431 -27.77 -20.44 -13.26
N SER A 432 -26.62 -21.06 -12.99
CA SER A 432 -25.62 -20.51 -12.06
C SER A 432 -24.24 -20.44 -12.69
N ARG A 433 -23.39 -19.56 -12.16
CA ARG A 433 -21.98 -19.44 -12.57
C ARG A 433 -21.09 -20.19 -11.59
N ASP A 434 -20.25 -21.09 -12.10
CA ASP A 434 -19.28 -21.84 -11.30
C ASP A 434 -18.02 -21.01 -10.96
N ALA A 435 -17.14 -21.57 -10.11
CA ALA A 435 -15.92 -20.89 -9.64
C ALA A 435 -14.91 -20.56 -10.76
N VAL A 436 -14.97 -21.26 -11.90
CA VAL A 436 -14.13 -20.99 -13.09
C VAL A 436 -14.84 -20.12 -14.13
N GLY A 437 -16.01 -19.58 -13.77
CA GLY A 437 -16.74 -18.59 -14.56
C GLY A 437 -17.66 -19.14 -15.66
N ARG A 438 -17.93 -20.46 -15.71
CA ARG A 438 -18.84 -21.09 -16.68
C ARG A 438 -20.28 -21.09 -16.18
N TRP A 439 -21.23 -21.00 -17.12
CA TRP A 439 -22.66 -21.06 -16.82
C TRP A 439 -23.19 -22.49 -16.89
N GLU A 440 -23.98 -22.87 -15.88
CA GLU A 440 -24.61 -24.17 -15.74
C GLU A 440 -26.13 -24.03 -15.59
N THR A 441 -26.90 -24.79 -16.39
CA THR A 441 -28.36 -24.83 -16.27
C THR A 441 -28.77 -25.80 -15.16
N HIS A 442 -29.68 -25.36 -14.30
CA HIS A 442 -30.26 -26.18 -13.23
C HIS A 442 -31.68 -26.60 -13.56
N ALA A 443 -32.52 -25.64 -13.96
CA ALA A 443 -33.91 -25.90 -14.32
C ALA A 443 -34.32 -25.09 -15.55
N GLU A 444 -35.20 -25.65 -16.37
CA GLU A 444 -35.77 -24.97 -17.53
C GLU A 444 -37.18 -25.45 -17.83
N GLY A 445 -37.96 -24.65 -18.55
CA GLY A 445 -39.32 -24.99 -18.93
C GLY A 445 -39.96 -23.93 -19.80
N ARG A 446 -41.29 -23.99 -19.90
CA ARG A 446 -42.11 -22.98 -20.58
C ARG A 446 -43.10 -22.34 -19.64
N TRP A 447 -43.49 -21.10 -19.89
CA TRP A 447 -44.69 -20.51 -19.30
C TRP A 447 -45.77 -20.32 -20.37
N ALA A 448 -47.03 -20.36 -19.96
CA ALA A 448 -48.18 -20.31 -20.85
C ALA A 448 -49.34 -19.53 -20.21
N PRO A 449 -50.30 -19.02 -21.01
CA PRO A 449 -51.53 -18.46 -20.47
C PRO A 449 -52.39 -19.54 -19.83
N LEU A 450 -53.20 -19.15 -18.84
CA LEU A 450 -54.15 -20.05 -18.20
C LEU A 450 -55.33 -20.38 -19.14
N ALA A 451 -55.61 -21.67 -19.32
CA ALA A 451 -56.71 -22.14 -20.16
C ALA A 451 -58.09 -22.08 -19.46
N ALA A 452 -58.16 -22.40 -18.17
CA ALA A 452 -59.40 -22.38 -17.38
C ALA A 452 -59.11 -22.29 -15.87
N VAL A 453 -59.96 -21.58 -15.13
CA VAL A 453 -59.95 -21.50 -13.66
C VAL A 453 -60.95 -22.53 -13.10
N PRO A 454 -60.65 -23.25 -12.01
CA PRO A 454 -61.61 -24.10 -11.30
C PRO A 454 -62.83 -23.29 -10.84
N SER A 455 -64.05 -23.84 -10.93
CA SER A 455 -65.29 -23.09 -10.65
C SER A 455 -65.91 -23.36 -9.28
N GLU A 456 -65.57 -24.46 -8.60
CA GLU A 456 -66.20 -24.85 -7.32
C GLU A 456 -65.16 -25.24 -6.25
N PRO A 457 -65.29 -24.74 -5.00
CA PRO A 457 -64.45 -25.16 -3.88
C PRO A 457 -64.59 -26.66 -3.60
N THR A 458 -63.50 -27.28 -3.18
CA THR A 458 -63.48 -28.69 -2.77
C THR A 458 -63.84 -28.82 -1.30
N ASP A 459 -64.77 -29.72 -0.97
CA ASP A 459 -65.11 -30.03 0.42
C ASP A 459 -63.97 -30.80 1.11
N LEU A 460 -63.18 -30.08 1.91
CA LEU A 460 -62.04 -30.63 2.64
C LEU A 460 -62.45 -31.59 3.76
N ASP A 461 -63.62 -31.41 4.37
CA ASP A 461 -64.11 -32.32 5.43
C ASP A 461 -64.45 -33.68 4.83
N THR A 462 -65.09 -33.70 3.66
CA THR A 462 -65.35 -34.93 2.91
C THR A 462 -64.04 -35.61 2.48
N LEU A 463 -63.05 -34.85 2.00
CA LEU A 463 -61.72 -35.41 1.67
C LEU A 463 -61.01 -36.01 2.88
N GLN A 464 -60.97 -35.28 4.01
CA GLN A 464 -60.36 -35.75 5.25
C GLN A 464 -61.07 -36.99 5.78
N GLY A 465 -62.40 -37.03 5.77
CA GLY A 465 -63.20 -38.16 6.25
C GLY A 465 -62.99 -39.45 5.44
N GLY A 466 -62.50 -39.36 4.20
CA GLY A 466 -62.13 -40.49 3.36
C GLY A 466 -60.75 -41.09 3.66
N LEU A 467 -59.93 -40.44 4.50
CA LEU A 467 -58.54 -40.80 4.75
C LEU A 467 -58.29 -41.10 6.24
N ALA A 468 -57.35 -42.00 6.53
CA ALA A 468 -56.96 -42.30 7.90
C ALA A 468 -55.94 -41.26 8.39
N GLN A 469 -56.22 -40.60 9.52
CA GLN A 469 -55.26 -39.67 10.12
C GLN A 469 -54.01 -40.42 10.59
N ALA A 470 -52.83 -39.96 10.17
CA ALA A 470 -51.57 -40.46 10.67
C ALA A 470 -51.37 -40.06 12.14
N GLY A 471 -50.64 -40.87 12.91
CA GLY A 471 -50.32 -40.54 14.30
C GLY A 471 -49.52 -39.23 14.41
N ALA A 472 -49.64 -38.52 15.53
CA ALA A 472 -48.99 -37.23 15.73
C ALA A 472 -47.44 -37.27 15.56
N ASP A 473 -46.82 -38.43 15.83
CA ASP A 473 -45.38 -38.65 15.69
C ASP A 473 -44.96 -39.13 14.28
N PHE A 474 -45.92 -39.35 13.38
CA PHE A 474 -45.61 -39.81 12.03
C PHE A 474 -44.97 -38.69 11.21
N GLN A 475 -43.79 -38.95 10.67
CA GLN A 475 -43.11 -38.08 9.72
C GLN A 475 -42.74 -38.89 8.47
N PRO A 476 -43.04 -38.36 7.26
CA PRO A 476 -42.59 -38.97 6.02
C PRO A 476 -41.06 -39.19 5.98
N SER A 477 -40.62 -40.30 5.38
CA SER A 477 -39.20 -40.64 5.30
C SER A 477 -38.37 -39.56 4.59
N LEU A 478 -37.30 -39.13 5.26
CA LEU A 478 -36.33 -38.17 4.76
C LEU A 478 -35.03 -38.85 4.30
N ALA A 479 -35.05 -40.10 3.83
CA ALA A 479 -33.83 -40.83 3.48
C ALA A 479 -32.87 -39.98 2.61
N GLY A 480 -31.70 -39.61 3.15
CA GLY A 480 -30.68 -38.76 2.51
C GLY A 480 -31.01 -37.27 2.39
N ARG A 481 -32.08 -36.80 3.04
CA ARG A 481 -32.50 -35.39 3.11
C ARG A 481 -32.50 -34.96 4.58
N GLU A 482 -31.82 -33.88 4.90
CA GLU A 482 -31.71 -33.36 6.27
C GLU A 482 -32.36 -31.97 6.34
N TYR A 483 -33.69 -31.96 6.40
CA TYR A 483 -34.46 -30.73 6.51
C TYR A 483 -34.40 -30.14 7.92
N GLY A 484 -34.03 -28.86 8.02
CA GLY A 484 -34.06 -28.08 9.25
C GLY A 484 -35.43 -27.44 9.53
N PRO A 485 -35.51 -26.58 10.57
CA PRO A 485 -36.77 -26.00 11.05
C PRO A 485 -37.63 -25.31 9.98
N ALA A 486 -37.04 -24.60 9.02
CA ALA A 486 -37.79 -23.88 7.99
C ALA A 486 -38.64 -24.80 7.08
N PHE A 487 -38.21 -26.05 6.88
CA PHE A 487 -38.91 -27.05 6.05
C PHE A 487 -39.77 -28.02 6.89
N GLY A 488 -39.92 -27.76 8.19
CA GLY A 488 -40.69 -28.56 9.13
C GLY A 488 -42.22 -28.38 9.08
N GLY A 489 -42.75 -27.69 8.07
CA GLY A 489 -44.12 -27.17 8.04
C GLY A 489 -45.28 -28.17 7.96
N LEU A 490 -45.03 -29.48 7.83
CA LEU A 490 -46.11 -30.48 7.76
C LEU A 490 -46.69 -30.73 9.17
N ASP A 491 -47.88 -30.18 9.42
CA ASP A 491 -48.54 -30.17 10.74
C ASP A 491 -49.41 -31.40 10.98
N ARG A 492 -50.34 -31.67 10.05
CA ARG A 492 -51.25 -32.83 10.10
C ARG A 492 -51.23 -33.58 8.78
N LEU A 493 -51.43 -34.89 8.86
CA LEU A 493 -51.40 -35.77 7.69
C LEU A 493 -52.50 -36.82 7.79
N TRP A 494 -53.21 -37.01 6.69
CA TRP A 494 -54.18 -38.07 6.47
C TRP A 494 -53.76 -38.88 5.24
N ALA A 495 -53.83 -40.21 5.33
CA ALA A 495 -53.31 -41.11 4.32
C ALA A 495 -54.36 -42.17 3.92
N GLY A 496 -54.36 -42.53 2.64
CA GLY A 496 -55.20 -43.57 2.05
C GLY A 496 -54.44 -44.31 0.94
N SER A 497 -55.05 -45.33 0.35
CA SER A 497 -54.40 -46.03 -0.77
C SER A 497 -54.29 -45.10 -1.98
N GLY A 498 -53.07 -44.92 -2.48
CA GLY A 498 -52.76 -44.05 -3.62
C GLY A 498 -52.89 -42.53 -3.39
N GLU A 499 -53.21 -42.06 -2.17
CA GLU A 499 -53.31 -40.63 -1.90
C GLU A 499 -53.03 -40.24 -0.44
N ALA A 500 -52.64 -38.99 -0.23
CA ALA A 500 -52.47 -38.38 1.08
C ALA A 500 -52.93 -36.92 1.05
N LEU A 501 -53.44 -36.44 2.18
CA LEU A 501 -53.78 -35.05 2.41
C LEU A 501 -52.94 -34.55 3.59
N GLY A 502 -52.25 -33.43 3.43
CA GLY A 502 -51.45 -32.81 4.47
C GLY A 502 -51.91 -31.39 4.71
N GLU A 503 -51.97 -30.99 5.97
CA GLU A 503 -52.02 -29.60 6.36
C GLU A 503 -50.61 -29.08 6.55
N VAL A 504 -50.29 -28.01 5.83
CA VAL A 504 -48.93 -27.48 5.74
C VAL A 504 -48.95 -26.02 6.14
N LEU A 505 -48.04 -25.67 7.04
CA LEU A 505 -47.86 -24.34 7.62
C LEU A 505 -46.46 -23.82 7.25
N LEU A 506 -46.36 -22.55 6.86
CA LEU A 506 -45.09 -21.87 6.75
C LEU A 506 -44.63 -21.49 8.18
N PRO A 507 -43.49 -21.99 8.69
CA PRO A 507 -43.03 -21.66 10.02
C PRO A 507 -42.95 -20.13 10.23
N PRO A 508 -43.40 -19.59 11.38
CA PRO A 508 -43.54 -18.13 11.59
C PRO A 508 -42.24 -17.33 11.40
N GLU A 509 -41.11 -17.92 11.76
CA GLU A 509 -39.77 -17.31 11.70
C GLU A 509 -39.18 -17.24 10.27
N THR A 510 -39.90 -17.75 9.26
CA THR A 510 -39.38 -17.83 7.88
C THR A 510 -39.44 -16.48 7.18
N GLU A 511 -38.32 -16.05 6.59
CA GLU A 511 -38.18 -14.81 5.81
C GLU A 511 -39.02 -14.82 4.52
N ASN A 512 -39.14 -13.67 3.84
CA ASN A 512 -39.75 -13.55 2.51
C ASN A 512 -41.20 -14.08 2.40
N ARG A 513 -42.02 -13.87 3.43
CA ARG A 513 -43.44 -14.32 3.46
C ARG A 513 -44.35 -13.66 2.42
N SER A 514 -43.91 -12.60 1.75
CA SER A 514 -44.69 -11.88 0.74
C SER A 514 -44.59 -12.48 -0.67
N LEU A 515 -43.85 -13.59 -0.84
CA LEU A 515 -43.71 -14.26 -2.13
C LEU A 515 -45.03 -14.92 -2.56
N LEU A 516 -45.27 -14.98 -3.87
CA LEU A 516 -46.40 -15.71 -4.47
C LEU A 516 -46.42 -17.18 -4.04
N VAL A 517 -45.23 -17.79 -3.95
CA VAL A 517 -45.03 -19.17 -3.50
C VAL A 517 -43.79 -19.19 -2.63
N HIS A 518 -43.95 -19.48 -1.35
CA HIS A 518 -42.79 -19.65 -0.48
C HIS A 518 -42.14 -21.03 -0.72
N PRO A 519 -40.82 -21.10 -1.05
CA PRO A 519 -40.15 -22.38 -1.35
C PRO A 519 -40.31 -23.42 -0.24
N ALA A 520 -40.14 -23.01 1.03
CA ALA A 520 -40.26 -23.94 2.16
C ALA A 520 -41.69 -24.49 2.35
N LEU A 521 -42.73 -23.71 2.02
CA LEU A 521 -44.12 -24.17 2.10
C LEU A 521 -44.42 -25.19 1.00
N LEU A 522 -44.04 -24.88 -0.24
CA LEU A 522 -44.26 -25.77 -1.37
C LEU A 522 -43.43 -27.06 -1.27
N GLU A 523 -42.19 -26.97 -0.78
CA GLU A 523 -41.36 -28.15 -0.52
C GLU A 523 -41.99 -29.05 0.57
N ALA A 524 -42.58 -28.45 1.62
CA ALA A 524 -43.32 -29.20 2.63
C ALA A 524 -44.60 -29.86 2.08
N CYS A 525 -45.25 -29.25 1.08
CA CYS A 525 -46.34 -29.89 0.33
C CYS A 525 -45.86 -31.14 -0.42
N PHE A 526 -44.66 -31.15 -1.01
CA PHE A 526 -44.12 -32.34 -1.67
C PHE A 526 -43.87 -33.50 -0.71
N ARG A 527 -43.59 -33.19 0.56
CA ARG A 527 -43.41 -34.20 1.62
C ARG A 527 -44.69 -34.98 1.93
N VAL A 528 -45.87 -34.43 1.63
CA VAL A 528 -47.17 -35.11 1.81
C VAL A 528 -47.23 -36.43 1.03
N LEU A 529 -46.57 -36.51 -0.13
CA LEU A 529 -46.49 -37.74 -0.93
C LEU A 529 -45.87 -38.91 -0.16
N GLY A 530 -44.95 -38.65 0.79
CA GLY A 530 -44.37 -39.70 1.62
C GLY A 530 -45.33 -40.26 2.68
N GLY A 531 -46.52 -39.66 2.82
CA GLY A 531 -47.63 -40.19 3.61
C GLY A 531 -48.42 -41.31 2.93
N VAL A 532 -48.31 -41.47 1.61
CA VAL A 532 -49.03 -42.52 0.89
C VAL A 532 -48.49 -43.89 1.33
N PRO A 533 -49.31 -44.79 1.92
CA PRO A 533 -48.83 -46.02 2.56
C PRO A 533 -48.09 -46.95 1.62
N ASP A 534 -48.54 -47.05 0.36
CA ASP A 534 -47.95 -47.88 -0.69
C ASP A 534 -46.51 -47.45 -1.04
N LEU A 535 -46.14 -46.23 -0.64
CA LEU A 535 -44.88 -45.57 -0.95
C LEU A 535 -43.99 -45.35 0.28
N ALA A 536 -44.55 -45.39 1.48
CA ALA A 536 -43.85 -45.16 2.74
C ALA A 536 -42.72 -46.18 2.99
N GLY A 537 -42.74 -47.33 2.30
CA GLY A 537 -41.71 -48.38 2.35
C GLY A 537 -40.61 -48.30 1.29
N ALA A 538 -40.68 -47.35 0.34
CA ALA A 538 -39.71 -47.24 -0.74
C ALA A 538 -38.32 -46.84 -0.19
N ARG A 539 -37.33 -47.73 -0.33
CA ARG A 539 -35.95 -47.48 0.10
C ARG A 539 -35.25 -46.50 -0.85
N GLY A 540 -34.41 -45.61 -0.33
CA GLY A 540 -33.57 -44.70 -1.13
C GLY A 540 -34.04 -43.25 -1.15
N THR A 541 -33.14 -42.36 -1.57
CA THR A 541 -33.39 -40.91 -1.67
C THR A 541 -34.00 -40.60 -3.04
N TRP A 542 -35.09 -39.82 -3.05
CA TRP A 542 -35.79 -39.44 -4.27
C TRP A 542 -35.76 -37.92 -4.42
N LEU A 543 -35.31 -37.44 -5.57
CA LEU A 543 -35.28 -36.01 -5.90
C LEU A 543 -36.12 -35.72 -7.15
N PRO A 544 -36.80 -34.57 -7.19
CA PRO A 544 -37.50 -34.09 -8.39
C PRO A 544 -36.57 -33.96 -9.59
N ILE A 545 -37.07 -34.37 -10.76
CA ILE A 545 -36.41 -34.14 -12.05
C ILE A 545 -37.27 -33.28 -12.99
N GLY A 546 -38.46 -32.88 -12.54
CA GLY A 546 -39.37 -32.04 -13.33
C GLY A 546 -40.85 -32.34 -13.09
N TRP A 547 -41.70 -31.63 -13.84
CA TRP A 547 -43.15 -31.83 -13.87
C TRP A 547 -43.72 -31.41 -15.23
N ASP A 548 -44.84 -32.03 -15.61
CA ASP A 548 -45.49 -31.74 -16.88
C ASP A 548 -46.18 -30.37 -16.84
N ARG A 549 -46.84 -30.04 -15.72
CA ARG A 549 -47.56 -28.77 -15.56
C ARG A 549 -47.66 -28.32 -14.10
N PHE A 550 -47.38 -27.04 -13.85
CA PHE A 550 -47.69 -26.33 -12.61
C PHE A 550 -48.64 -25.18 -12.93
N VAL A 551 -49.65 -24.98 -12.09
CA VAL A 551 -50.58 -23.84 -12.17
C VAL A 551 -50.69 -23.22 -10.79
N LEU A 552 -50.54 -21.90 -10.71
CA LEU A 552 -50.78 -21.09 -9.52
C LEU A 552 -51.92 -20.12 -9.80
N TYR A 553 -53.08 -20.36 -9.20
CA TYR A 553 -54.29 -19.56 -9.37
C TYR A 553 -54.29 -18.30 -8.51
N ASP A 554 -53.77 -18.40 -7.28
CA ASP A 554 -53.62 -17.28 -6.34
C ASP A 554 -52.32 -17.43 -5.53
N ALA A 555 -51.87 -16.36 -4.89
CA ALA A 555 -50.71 -16.37 -4.01
C ALA A 555 -50.97 -17.32 -2.82
N MET A 556 -49.97 -18.12 -2.47
CA MET A 556 -50.11 -19.08 -1.37
C MET A 556 -50.10 -18.35 -0.02
N PRO A 557 -51.12 -18.55 0.84
CA PRO A 557 -51.07 -18.09 2.22
C PRO A 557 -50.09 -18.94 3.04
N ASP A 558 -49.88 -18.53 4.30
CA ASP A 558 -48.99 -19.23 5.23
C ASP A 558 -49.51 -20.61 5.68
N ARG A 559 -50.74 -20.99 5.31
CA ARG A 559 -51.39 -22.26 5.67
C ARG A 559 -52.18 -22.80 4.49
N VAL A 560 -51.87 -24.03 4.07
CA VAL A 560 -52.53 -24.68 2.92
C VAL A 560 -52.85 -26.14 3.22
N PHE A 561 -53.87 -26.67 2.55
CA PHE A 561 -54.12 -28.11 2.49
C PHE A 561 -53.58 -28.66 1.18
N CYS A 562 -52.65 -29.61 1.24
CA CYS A 562 -52.04 -30.23 0.07
C CYS A 562 -52.51 -31.68 -0.06
N ARG A 563 -53.16 -32.02 -1.17
CA ARG A 563 -53.48 -33.39 -1.57
C ARG A 563 -52.43 -33.90 -2.55
N ALA A 564 -51.75 -34.98 -2.20
CA ALA A 564 -50.82 -35.72 -3.06
C ALA A 564 -51.50 -36.99 -3.59
N LEU A 565 -51.42 -37.22 -4.89
CA LEU A 565 -51.97 -38.38 -5.59
C LEU A 565 -50.82 -39.17 -6.20
N ASP A 566 -50.67 -40.44 -5.83
CA ASP A 566 -49.70 -41.33 -6.45
C ASP A 566 -50.15 -41.73 -7.86
N ARG A 567 -49.24 -41.65 -8.83
CA ARG A 567 -49.46 -42.04 -10.23
C ARG A 567 -48.63 -43.25 -10.62
N GLY A 568 -47.90 -43.84 -9.68
CA GLY A 568 -47.12 -45.06 -9.87
C GLY A 568 -45.63 -44.83 -9.98
N GLU A 569 -44.90 -45.94 -9.90
CA GLU A 569 -43.44 -46.04 -9.92
C GLU A 569 -43.02 -47.13 -10.93
N ASP A 570 -41.93 -46.90 -11.66
CA ASP A 570 -41.34 -47.86 -12.60
C ASP A 570 -39.96 -48.40 -12.14
N GLY A 571 -39.65 -48.21 -10.85
CA GLY A 571 -38.46 -48.66 -10.13
C GLY A 571 -37.34 -47.62 -10.06
N GLU A 572 -37.21 -46.78 -11.08
CA GLU A 572 -36.20 -45.70 -11.15
C GLU A 572 -36.84 -44.32 -11.07
N THR A 573 -38.07 -44.18 -11.56
CA THR A 573 -38.86 -42.96 -11.49
C THR A 573 -40.20 -43.18 -10.81
N LYS A 574 -40.69 -42.13 -10.17
CA LYS A 574 -41.98 -42.09 -9.48
C LYS A 574 -42.75 -40.84 -9.89
N ARG A 575 -44.04 -40.99 -10.15
CA ARG A 575 -44.90 -39.88 -10.56
C ARG A 575 -45.98 -39.58 -9.52
N ALA A 576 -46.27 -38.31 -9.34
CA ALA A 576 -47.35 -37.85 -8.48
C ALA A 576 -48.02 -36.59 -9.05
N ASP A 577 -49.25 -36.33 -8.61
CA ASP A 577 -49.90 -35.05 -8.80
C ASP A 577 -50.17 -34.40 -7.44
N PHE A 578 -50.18 -33.07 -7.39
CA PHE A 578 -50.50 -32.30 -6.21
C PHE A 578 -51.65 -31.32 -6.48
N ARG A 579 -52.54 -31.16 -5.51
CA ARG A 579 -53.57 -30.11 -5.47
C ARG A 579 -53.44 -29.39 -4.14
N LEU A 580 -53.38 -28.06 -4.16
CA LEU A 580 -53.22 -27.23 -2.97
C LEU A 580 -54.46 -26.37 -2.81
N TYR A 581 -54.99 -26.29 -1.60
CA TYR A 581 -56.25 -25.62 -1.28
C TYR A 581 -56.08 -24.62 -0.14
N THR A 582 -56.93 -23.58 -0.14
CA THR A 582 -57.17 -22.74 1.05
C THR A 582 -57.89 -23.55 2.14
N GLU A 583 -58.04 -22.98 3.33
CA GLU A 583 -58.85 -23.58 4.40
C GLU A 583 -60.34 -23.74 4.04
N THR A 584 -60.83 -22.95 3.08
CA THR A 584 -62.21 -23.01 2.58
C THR A 584 -62.37 -23.94 1.37
N GLY A 585 -61.29 -24.61 0.93
CA GLY A 585 -61.32 -25.58 -0.16
C GLY A 585 -61.13 -24.99 -1.56
N GLU A 586 -60.83 -23.70 -1.69
CA GLU A 586 -60.53 -23.08 -2.98
C GLU A 586 -59.16 -23.55 -3.47
N GLU A 587 -59.05 -23.96 -4.74
CA GLU A 587 -57.79 -24.49 -5.28
C GLU A 587 -56.81 -23.35 -5.58
N LEU A 588 -55.68 -23.33 -4.85
CA LEU A 588 -54.61 -22.33 -4.96
C LEU A 588 -53.60 -22.69 -6.04
N ALA A 589 -53.22 -23.97 -6.10
CA ALA A 589 -52.25 -24.45 -7.06
C ALA A 589 -52.43 -25.93 -7.36
N ARG A 590 -51.91 -26.34 -8.51
CA ARG A 590 -51.79 -27.76 -8.86
C ARG A 590 -50.50 -28.07 -9.58
N ILE A 591 -50.04 -29.29 -9.40
CA ILE A 591 -48.90 -29.86 -10.12
C ILE A 591 -49.34 -31.19 -10.71
N GLU A 592 -49.06 -31.39 -11.98
CA GLU A 592 -49.39 -32.59 -12.73
C GLU A 592 -48.12 -33.20 -13.31
N GLY A 593 -47.99 -34.52 -13.20
CA GLY A 593 -46.83 -35.25 -13.71
C GLY A 593 -45.53 -34.94 -12.95
N PHE A 594 -45.60 -34.62 -11.66
CA PHE A 594 -44.43 -34.41 -10.83
C PHE A 594 -43.59 -35.68 -10.77
N THR A 595 -42.38 -35.63 -11.32
CA THR A 595 -41.54 -36.81 -11.51
C THR A 595 -40.33 -36.74 -10.59
N LEU A 596 -40.18 -37.79 -9.79
CA LEU A 596 -39.06 -38.02 -8.90
C LEU A 596 -38.17 -39.11 -9.48
N ARG A 597 -36.85 -39.00 -9.30
CA ARG A 597 -35.88 -40.04 -9.64
C ARG A 597 -35.10 -40.45 -8.40
N ARG A 598 -34.80 -41.74 -8.29
CA ARG A 598 -33.92 -42.24 -7.22
C ARG A 598 -32.52 -41.67 -7.43
N THR A 599 -31.91 -41.17 -6.35
CA THR A 599 -30.57 -40.56 -6.37
C THR A 599 -29.64 -41.20 -5.35
N SER A 600 -28.35 -40.95 -5.52
CA SER A 600 -27.29 -41.36 -4.59
C SER A 600 -26.36 -40.18 -4.30
N ARG A 601 -25.56 -40.27 -3.24
CA ARG A 601 -24.57 -39.24 -2.89
C ARG A 601 -23.59 -38.94 -4.03
N ALA A 602 -23.20 -39.98 -4.79
CA ALA A 602 -22.32 -39.83 -5.96
C ALA A 602 -22.96 -39.02 -7.10
N ALA A 603 -24.30 -39.08 -7.24
CA ALA A 603 -25.01 -38.32 -8.27
C ALA A 603 -25.13 -36.82 -7.94
N LEU A 604 -25.02 -36.44 -6.65
CA LEU A 604 -25.03 -35.05 -6.19
C LEU A 604 -23.67 -34.36 -6.26
N ALA A 605 -22.58 -35.13 -6.11
CA ALA A 605 -21.22 -34.58 -6.11
C ALA A 605 -20.77 -34.08 -7.49
N GLY A 606 -21.43 -34.45 -8.59
CA GLY A 606 -21.07 -34.01 -9.95
C GLY A 606 -19.68 -34.48 -10.44
N ASP A 607 -18.84 -34.99 -9.55
CA ASP A 607 -17.47 -35.38 -9.81
C ASP A 607 -17.38 -36.80 -10.34
N ARG A 608 -16.61 -36.89 -11.42
CA ARG A 608 -16.24 -38.13 -12.08
C ARG A 608 -15.52 -38.99 -11.06
N VAL A 609 -15.73 -40.30 -11.10
CA VAL A 609 -14.91 -41.28 -10.37
C VAL A 609 -13.41 -41.07 -10.65
N GLU A 610 -13.07 -40.40 -11.76
CA GLU A 610 -11.74 -39.93 -12.14
C GLU A 610 -11.10 -38.95 -11.12
N ASP A 611 -11.89 -38.11 -10.44
CA ASP A 611 -11.40 -37.14 -9.43
C ASP A 611 -11.32 -37.73 -8.01
N ALA A 612 -12.02 -38.85 -7.77
CA ALA A 612 -12.03 -39.58 -6.49
C ALA A 612 -10.96 -40.69 -6.44
N LEU A 613 -10.30 -40.98 -7.56
CA LEU A 613 -9.14 -41.88 -7.62
C LEU A 613 -7.87 -41.06 -7.39
N HIS A 614 -7.31 -41.18 -6.19
CA HIS A 614 -5.97 -40.71 -5.93
C HIS A 614 -4.98 -41.85 -6.13
N GLU A 615 -4.05 -41.68 -7.05
CA GLU A 615 -2.83 -42.47 -7.07
C GLU A 615 -1.88 -41.90 -6.01
N VAL A 616 -1.33 -42.77 -5.13
CA VAL A 616 -0.20 -42.39 -4.29
C VAL A 616 1.03 -42.30 -5.20
N VAL A 617 1.22 -41.14 -5.81
CA VAL A 617 2.41 -40.83 -6.58
C VAL A 617 3.50 -40.41 -5.60
N TRP A 618 4.45 -41.32 -5.34
CA TRP A 618 5.68 -40.97 -4.64
C TRP A 618 6.48 -40.03 -5.53
N ARG A 619 6.41 -38.74 -5.22
CA ARG A 619 7.37 -37.76 -5.73
C ARG A 619 8.55 -37.77 -4.78
N GLU A 620 9.76 -37.84 -5.32
CA GLU A 620 10.96 -37.55 -4.52
C GLU A 620 10.75 -36.17 -3.89
N GLY A 621 10.51 -36.14 -2.58
CA GLY A 621 10.60 -34.91 -1.82
C GLY A 621 12.00 -34.38 -2.02
N ALA A 622 12.13 -33.12 -2.45
CA ALA A 622 13.41 -32.48 -2.64
C ALA A 622 14.26 -32.75 -1.39
N ALA A 623 15.33 -33.51 -1.55
CA ALA A 623 16.31 -33.70 -0.52
C ALA A 623 16.78 -32.29 -0.12
N VAL A 624 16.59 -31.97 1.16
CA VAL A 624 17.10 -30.74 1.77
C VAL A 624 18.60 -30.72 1.58
N GLY A 625 19.05 -29.76 0.78
CA GLY A 625 20.44 -29.55 0.40
C GLY A 625 20.50 -28.69 -0.85
N LEU A 626 20.63 -27.37 -0.66
CA LEU A 626 21.06 -26.46 -1.72
C LEU A 626 22.39 -27.00 -2.28
N ARG A 627 22.39 -27.42 -3.53
CA ARG A 627 23.61 -27.65 -4.31
C ARG A 627 23.75 -26.49 -5.27
N GLU A 628 24.96 -25.96 -5.39
CA GLU A 628 25.27 -24.93 -6.38
C GLU A 628 24.80 -25.39 -7.77
N ALA A 629 24.24 -24.47 -8.55
CA ALA A 629 23.81 -24.72 -9.93
C ALA A 629 25.02 -24.66 -10.88
N ASP A 630 26.06 -25.44 -10.56
CA ASP A 630 27.33 -25.55 -11.30
C ASP A 630 27.18 -26.04 -12.75
N PHE A 631 25.97 -26.50 -13.11
CA PHE A 631 25.57 -26.91 -14.46
C PHE A 631 25.01 -25.76 -15.32
N LEU A 632 24.70 -24.59 -14.76
CA LEU A 632 24.29 -23.43 -15.55
C LEU A 632 25.53 -22.71 -16.09
N ALA A 633 25.51 -22.35 -17.38
CA ALA A 633 26.59 -21.59 -17.99
C ALA A 633 26.78 -20.23 -17.30
N VAL A 634 28.02 -19.81 -17.10
CA VAL A 634 28.31 -18.49 -16.53
C VAL A 634 27.98 -17.39 -17.55
N PRO A 635 27.67 -16.15 -17.12
CA PRO A 635 27.25 -15.07 -18.02
C PRO A 635 28.19 -14.82 -19.20
N GLN A 636 29.51 -14.97 -18.99
CA GLN A 636 30.52 -14.79 -20.05
C GLN A 636 30.42 -15.87 -21.13
N GLU A 637 30.13 -17.11 -20.76
CA GLU A 637 29.95 -18.23 -21.70
C GLU A 637 28.67 -18.04 -22.51
N ILE A 638 27.57 -17.67 -21.84
CA ILE A 638 26.29 -17.33 -22.49
C ILE A 638 26.52 -16.19 -23.51
N ALA A 639 27.13 -15.09 -23.09
CA ALA A 639 27.39 -13.93 -23.94
C ALA A 639 28.26 -14.28 -25.17
N SER A 640 29.22 -15.20 -25.04
CA SER A 640 30.10 -15.61 -26.13
C SER A 640 29.37 -16.35 -27.27
N GLY A 641 28.20 -16.92 -26.99
CA GLY A 641 27.37 -17.64 -27.95
C GLY A 641 26.24 -16.79 -28.57
N LEU A 642 26.09 -15.54 -28.16
CA LEU A 642 25.04 -14.64 -28.64
C LEU A 642 25.55 -13.71 -29.76
N GLY A 643 24.64 -13.29 -30.63
CA GLY A 643 24.90 -12.24 -31.61
C GLY A 643 25.01 -10.85 -30.98
N THR A 644 25.49 -9.88 -31.76
CA THR A 644 25.45 -8.46 -31.37
C THR A 644 24.02 -7.92 -31.43
N SER A 645 23.74 -6.79 -30.76
CA SER A 645 22.43 -6.13 -30.85
C SER A 645 22.01 -5.85 -32.30
N ASP A 646 22.97 -5.52 -33.16
CA ASP A 646 22.73 -5.23 -34.58
C ASP A 646 22.31 -6.49 -35.35
N ASP A 647 22.90 -7.65 -35.04
CA ASP A 647 22.51 -8.93 -35.65
C ASP A 647 21.03 -9.26 -35.37
N TYR A 648 20.58 -9.03 -34.14
CA TYR A 648 19.20 -9.25 -33.73
C TYR A 648 18.22 -8.24 -34.35
N LEU A 649 18.61 -6.97 -34.46
CA LEU A 649 17.80 -5.95 -35.14
C LEU A 649 17.65 -6.24 -36.63
N VAL A 650 18.72 -6.66 -37.31
CA VAL A 650 18.69 -7.06 -38.72
C VAL A 650 17.76 -8.26 -38.92
N ALA A 651 17.79 -9.25 -38.01
CA ALA A 651 16.88 -10.39 -38.04
C ALA A 651 15.40 -10.01 -37.85
N GLU A 652 15.13 -8.83 -37.28
CA GLU A 652 13.80 -8.22 -37.14
C GLU A 652 13.40 -7.30 -38.30
N GLY A 653 14.25 -7.21 -39.33
CA GLY A 653 14.03 -6.34 -40.48
C GLY A 653 14.37 -4.86 -40.21
N ARG A 654 15.13 -4.56 -39.15
CA ARG A 654 15.72 -3.23 -38.90
C ARG A 654 17.23 -3.27 -39.12
N ASP A 655 17.67 -2.78 -40.27
CA ASP A 655 19.09 -2.52 -40.49
C ASP A 655 19.57 -1.27 -39.75
N GLY A 656 20.89 -1.03 -39.78
CA GLY A 656 21.51 0.12 -39.10
C GLY A 656 21.06 1.47 -39.65
N GLU A 657 20.73 1.57 -40.94
CA GLU A 657 20.26 2.83 -41.55
C GLU A 657 18.85 3.19 -41.07
N LEU A 658 17.92 2.23 -41.09
CA LEU A 658 16.56 2.41 -40.59
C LEU A 658 16.51 2.69 -39.09
N THR A 659 17.37 2.03 -38.31
CA THR A 659 17.47 2.25 -36.87
C THR A 659 17.98 3.66 -36.56
N THR A 660 19.02 4.10 -37.28
CA THR A 660 19.57 5.45 -37.15
C THR A 660 18.54 6.51 -37.56
N ALA A 661 17.84 6.30 -38.68
CA ALA A 661 16.82 7.22 -39.17
C ALA A 661 15.66 7.38 -38.18
N LEU A 662 15.15 6.27 -37.62
CA LEU A 662 14.11 6.33 -36.59
C LEU A 662 14.60 7.02 -35.31
N GLY A 663 15.83 6.74 -34.87
CA GLY A 663 16.42 7.38 -33.69
C GLY A 663 16.49 8.91 -33.86
N GLN A 664 16.94 9.38 -35.01
CA GLN A 664 16.97 10.81 -35.36
C GLN A 664 15.56 11.42 -35.39
N GLU A 665 14.57 10.70 -35.92
CA GLU A 665 13.19 11.18 -35.97
C GLU A 665 12.55 11.24 -34.58
N LEU A 666 12.75 10.22 -33.74
CA LEU A 666 12.30 10.18 -32.35
C LEU A 666 12.92 11.33 -31.55
N GLU A 667 14.23 11.56 -31.68
CA GLU A 667 14.91 12.66 -31.02
C GLU A 667 14.35 14.01 -31.48
N HIS A 668 14.21 14.22 -32.79
CA HIS A 668 13.67 15.45 -33.35
C HIS A 668 12.23 15.74 -32.85
N LYS A 669 11.35 14.73 -32.85
CA LYS A 669 9.96 14.89 -32.39
C LYS A 669 9.86 15.03 -30.87
N SER A 670 10.66 14.30 -30.10
CA SER A 670 10.69 14.40 -28.63
C SER A 670 11.06 15.82 -28.19
N ARG A 671 12.10 16.39 -28.81
CA ARG A 671 12.52 17.79 -28.58
C ARG A 671 11.39 18.78 -28.87
N ARG A 672 10.67 18.58 -29.97
CA ARG A 672 9.52 19.44 -30.35
C ARG A 672 8.35 19.33 -29.39
N LEU A 673 7.98 18.11 -29.01
CA LEU A 673 6.85 17.85 -28.10
C LEU A 673 7.15 18.36 -26.69
N LEU A 674 8.39 18.22 -26.21
CA LEU A 674 8.85 18.80 -24.95
C LEU A 674 8.67 20.34 -24.95
N LEU A 675 9.24 21.02 -25.95
CA LEU A 675 9.14 22.48 -26.04
C LEU A 675 7.70 22.96 -26.21
N ARG A 676 6.88 22.23 -26.97
CA ARG A 676 5.45 22.50 -27.10
C ARG A 676 4.74 22.36 -25.75
N GLY A 677 4.93 21.26 -25.04
CA GLY A 677 4.30 21.01 -23.74
C GLY A 677 4.65 22.09 -22.71
N LEU A 678 5.92 22.53 -22.66
CA LEU A 678 6.32 23.61 -21.76
C LEU A 678 5.69 24.97 -22.14
N ARG A 679 5.50 25.25 -23.44
CA ARG A 679 4.76 26.44 -23.89
C ARG A 679 3.27 26.37 -23.53
N GLU A 680 2.63 25.21 -23.68
CA GLU A 680 1.23 24.99 -23.25
C GLU A 680 1.06 25.12 -21.73
N LEU A 681 2.12 24.81 -20.98
CA LEU A 681 2.19 25.08 -19.54
C LEU A 681 2.28 26.58 -19.21
N GLY A 682 2.64 27.42 -20.19
CA GLY A 682 2.80 28.86 -20.06
C GLY A 682 4.24 29.32 -19.84
N TRP A 683 5.24 28.48 -20.17
CA TRP A 683 6.65 28.88 -20.10
C TRP A 683 7.08 29.59 -21.38
N GLU A 684 7.43 30.86 -21.23
CA GLU A 684 8.03 31.69 -22.28
C GLU A 684 9.45 32.09 -21.84
N PRO A 685 10.47 31.24 -22.09
CA PRO A 685 11.81 31.52 -21.61
C PRO A 685 12.41 32.77 -22.27
N SER A 686 13.15 33.55 -21.49
CA SER A 686 13.93 34.69 -22.00
C SER A 686 15.42 34.39 -21.90
N PRO A 687 16.27 34.75 -22.90
CA PRO A 687 17.71 34.54 -22.79
C PRO A 687 18.27 35.25 -21.55
N GLY A 688 19.05 34.53 -20.74
CA GLY A 688 19.58 35.03 -19.47
C GLY A 688 18.61 34.96 -18.28
N GLU A 689 17.38 34.45 -18.46
CA GLU A 689 16.48 34.13 -17.35
C GLU A 689 17.13 33.07 -16.44
N ARG A 690 16.99 33.27 -15.12
CA ARG A 690 17.43 32.32 -14.09
C ARG A 690 16.25 31.90 -13.26
N PHE A 691 16.19 30.61 -12.91
CA PHE A 691 15.13 30.08 -12.07
C PHE A 691 15.59 28.80 -11.35
N GLU A 692 14.96 28.55 -10.20
CA GLU A 692 15.06 27.26 -9.52
C GLU A 692 14.00 26.28 -10.05
N THR A 693 14.30 24.99 -9.99
CA THR A 693 13.40 23.92 -10.50
C THR A 693 12.01 24.01 -9.87
N ASP A 694 11.93 24.16 -8.54
CA ASP A 694 10.66 24.22 -7.81
C ASP A 694 9.92 25.55 -7.93
N GLU A 695 10.65 26.62 -8.20
CA GLU A 695 10.04 27.92 -8.51
C GLU A 695 9.32 27.83 -9.86
N LEU A 696 10.02 27.35 -10.90
CA LEU A 696 9.43 27.20 -12.22
C LEU A 696 8.28 26.21 -12.21
N ARG A 697 8.41 25.07 -11.51
CA ARG A 697 7.36 24.06 -11.36
C ARG A 697 6.07 24.67 -10.79
N ARG A 698 6.17 25.43 -9.70
CA ARG A 698 5.02 26.11 -9.07
C ARG A 698 4.41 27.16 -10.01
N ARG A 699 5.25 27.94 -10.70
CA ARG A 699 4.81 28.94 -11.69
C ARG A 699 3.99 28.31 -12.83
N LEU A 700 4.43 27.14 -13.30
CA LEU A 700 3.77 26.37 -14.38
C LEU A 700 2.61 25.48 -13.90
N ARG A 701 2.35 25.45 -12.58
CA ARG A 701 1.29 24.65 -11.94
C ARG A 701 1.43 23.15 -12.19
N ILE A 702 2.66 22.67 -12.22
CA ILE A 702 2.98 21.23 -12.32
C ILE A 702 2.82 20.61 -10.93
N THR A 703 2.19 19.43 -10.85
CA THR A 703 1.93 18.75 -9.57
C THR A 703 3.21 18.35 -8.84
N GLU A 704 3.13 18.13 -7.52
CA GLU A 704 4.28 17.69 -6.73
C GLU A 704 4.77 16.29 -7.15
N ASP A 705 3.83 15.39 -7.46
CA ASP A 705 4.12 14.02 -7.88
C ASP A 705 5.03 13.94 -9.12
N HIS A 706 4.98 14.97 -9.98
CA HIS A 706 5.79 15.05 -11.20
C HIS A 706 7.08 15.86 -11.04
N ARG A 707 7.49 16.24 -9.81
CA ARG A 707 8.72 17.02 -9.55
C ARG A 707 9.97 16.36 -10.12
N ARG A 708 10.13 15.04 -9.93
CA ARG A 708 11.27 14.27 -10.46
C ARG A 708 11.29 14.25 -12.00
N LEU A 709 10.13 13.98 -12.61
CA LEU A 709 9.98 13.99 -14.07
C LEU A 709 10.32 15.37 -14.63
N PHE A 710 9.79 16.44 -14.04
CA PHE A 710 10.06 17.80 -14.45
C PHE A 710 11.55 18.15 -14.36
N GLY A 711 12.24 17.73 -13.29
CA GLY A 711 13.69 17.86 -13.18
C GLY A 711 14.46 17.18 -14.32
N ARG A 712 14.04 15.99 -14.76
CA ARG A 712 14.64 15.32 -15.93
C ARG A 712 14.35 16.07 -17.23
N LEU A 713 13.15 16.64 -17.39
CA LEU A 713 12.82 17.46 -18.56
C LEU A 713 13.72 18.69 -18.67
N LEU A 714 14.07 19.33 -17.55
CA LEU A 714 15.03 20.45 -17.54
C LEU A 714 16.45 19.99 -17.90
N ALA A 715 16.89 18.82 -17.41
CA ALA A 715 18.17 18.24 -17.82
C ALA A 715 18.22 17.91 -19.32
N LEU A 716 17.10 17.49 -19.93
CA LEU A 716 17.03 17.32 -21.38
C LEU A 716 17.18 18.65 -22.13
N LEU A 717 16.66 19.76 -21.59
CA LEU A 717 16.87 21.08 -22.19
C LEU A 717 18.33 21.54 -22.06
N GLU A 718 19.05 21.11 -21.02
CA GLU A 718 20.49 21.31 -20.92
C GLU A 718 21.27 20.51 -21.97
N GLU A 719 20.94 19.23 -22.16
CA GLU A 719 21.51 18.40 -23.23
C GLU A 719 21.24 19.01 -24.64
N MET A 720 20.15 19.75 -24.79
CA MET A 720 19.81 20.50 -26.01
C MET A 720 20.51 21.85 -26.15
N GLY A 721 21.25 22.32 -25.14
CA GLY A 721 21.91 23.63 -25.11
C GLY A 721 20.95 24.81 -24.91
N ILE A 722 19.74 24.56 -24.42
CA ILE A 722 18.74 25.59 -24.10
C ILE A 722 18.94 26.11 -22.68
N LEU A 723 19.32 25.22 -21.76
CA LEU A 723 19.63 25.55 -20.37
C LEU A 723 21.10 25.25 -20.04
N ASP A 724 21.68 26.00 -19.12
CA ASP A 724 22.90 25.64 -18.41
C ASP A 724 22.58 25.43 -16.94
N ARG A 725 23.22 24.44 -16.31
CA ARG A 725 23.11 24.22 -14.87
C ARG A 725 24.06 25.14 -14.10
N GLU A 726 23.53 25.85 -13.10
CA GLU A 726 24.33 26.70 -12.24
C GLU A 726 24.94 25.92 -11.05
N PRO A 727 26.12 26.32 -10.53
CA PRO A 727 26.78 25.63 -9.41
C PRO A 727 25.96 25.55 -8.12
N ALA A 728 24.94 26.40 -7.96
CA ALA A 728 24.08 26.46 -6.78
C ALA A 728 22.80 25.61 -6.90
N GLY A 729 22.59 24.88 -8.00
CA GLY A 729 21.41 24.01 -8.21
C GLY A 729 20.31 24.58 -9.11
N GLY A 730 20.42 25.86 -9.50
CA GLY A 730 19.50 26.54 -10.41
C GLY A 730 19.80 26.35 -11.90
N TRP A 731 18.95 26.93 -12.74
CA TRP A 731 19.07 26.88 -14.20
C TRP A 731 19.19 28.28 -14.80
N HIS A 732 19.99 28.39 -15.86
CA HIS A 732 20.16 29.59 -16.68
C HIS A 732 19.72 29.30 -18.12
N VAL A 733 18.88 30.16 -18.71
CA VAL A 733 18.50 30.05 -20.13
C VAL A 733 19.65 30.54 -21.01
N ALA A 734 20.42 29.59 -21.54
CA ALA A 734 21.62 29.83 -22.35
C ALA A 734 21.29 30.36 -23.75
N ALA A 735 20.35 29.69 -24.42
CA ALA A 735 19.92 30.04 -25.77
C ALA A 735 18.45 29.67 -25.97
N LEU A 736 17.76 30.45 -26.79
CA LEU A 736 16.45 30.06 -27.29
C LEU A 736 16.62 29.32 -28.61
N PRO A 737 15.90 28.21 -28.85
CA PRO A 737 15.92 27.58 -30.16
C PRO A 737 15.45 28.58 -31.21
N GLU A 738 16.19 28.74 -32.31
CA GLU A 738 15.72 29.48 -33.47
C GLU A 738 14.38 28.87 -33.88
N THR A 739 13.29 29.63 -33.74
CA THR A 739 11.95 29.17 -34.12
C THR A 739 11.99 28.80 -35.61
N PRO A 740 11.83 27.52 -36.02
CA PRO A 740 11.65 27.25 -37.43
C PRO A 740 10.27 27.79 -37.79
N ALA A 741 10.25 28.82 -38.62
CA ALA A 741 9.06 29.17 -39.38
C ALA A 741 8.74 28.01 -40.35
N VAL A 742 7.45 27.74 -40.57
CA VAL A 742 6.82 26.89 -41.63
C VAL A 742 6.41 25.44 -41.20
N PRO A 743 5.21 24.95 -41.56
CA PRO A 743 3.85 25.35 -41.16
C PRO A 743 3.18 24.30 -40.22
N GLU A 744 2.01 24.65 -39.66
CA GLU A 744 1.07 23.65 -39.14
C GLU A 744 0.53 22.80 -40.32
N THR A 745 0.47 21.49 -40.11
CA THR A 745 -0.08 20.43 -41.00
C THR A 745 0.84 19.80 -42.06
N GLY A 746 1.07 18.51 -41.85
CA GLY A 746 0.79 17.47 -42.84
C GLY A 746 0.41 16.21 -42.05
N PRO A 747 -0.63 15.44 -42.41
CA PRO A 747 -0.84 14.13 -41.81
C PRO A 747 0.40 13.30 -42.12
N THR A 748 1.18 12.92 -41.11
CA THR A 748 1.95 11.68 -41.26
C THR A 748 0.90 10.63 -41.52
N ASP A 749 0.98 9.99 -42.68
CA ASP A 749 0.09 8.94 -43.12
C ASP A 749 -0.06 7.94 -41.95
N SER A 750 -1.14 8.05 -41.18
CA SER A 750 -1.29 7.36 -39.89
C SER A 750 -1.29 5.85 -40.06
N ALA A 751 -1.42 5.39 -41.31
CA ALA A 751 -1.34 4.00 -41.72
C ALA A 751 0.10 3.42 -41.71
N ASN A 752 1.16 4.25 -41.70
CA ASN A 752 2.56 3.82 -41.77
C ASN A 752 3.44 4.37 -40.61
N GLU A 753 2.84 4.99 -39.59
CA GLU A 753 3.59 5.47 -38.42
C GLU A 753 4.09 4.27 -37.59
N SER A 754 5.38 4.23 -37.26
CA SER A 754 5.94 3.17 -36.39
C SER A 754 5.31 3.21 -35.00
N ILE A 755 5.27 2.06 -34.32
CA ILE A 755 4.71 1.94 -32.96
C ILE A 755 5.38 2.94 -32.00
N GLU A 756 6.69 3.10 -32.10
CA GLU A 756 7.50 4.02 -31.30
C GLU A 756 7.03 5.47 -31.46
N LEU A 757 6.80 5.89 -32.71
CA LEU A 757 6.33 7.24 -33.03
C LEU A 757 4.88 7.48 -32.58
N GLY A 758 4.01 6.48 -32.72
CA GLY A 758 2.62 6.57 -32.27
C GLY A 758 2.50 6.77 -30.75
N VAL A 759 3.28 6.02 -29.97
CA VAL A 759 3.35 6.18 -28.51
C VAL A 759 3.95 7.54 -28.14
N LEU A 760 5.09 7.92 -28.74
CA LEU A 760 5.72 9.21 -28.50
C LEU A 760 4.77 10.37 -28.77
N ARG A 761 4.05 10.33 -29.89
CA ARG A 761 3.09 11.37 -30.26
C ARG A 761 1.99 11.47 -29.22
N ARG A 762 1.30 10.38 -28.88
CA ARG A 762 0.17 10.40 -27.93
C ARG A 762 0.58 10.91 -26.55
N CYS A 763 1.70 10.39 -26.01
CA CYS A 763 2.21 10.80 -24.71
C CYS A 763 2.75 12.24 -24.74
N GLY A 764 3.52 12.60 -25.76
CA GLY A 764 4.12 13.93 -25.88
C GLY A 764 3.11 15.03 -26.17
N GLU A 765 2.04 14.76 -26.93
CA GLU A 765 0.94 15.71 -27.18
C GLU A 765 0.12 16.00 -25.92
N SER A 766 0.14 15.09 -24.95
CA SER A 766 -0.58 15.22 -23.68
C SER A 766 0.32 15.62 -22.51
N LEU A 767 1.61 15.88 -22.76
CA LEU A 767 2.63 16.09 -21.72
C LEU A 767 2.24 17.21 -20.73
N ALA A 768 1.69 18.32 -21.21
CA ALA A 768 1.28 19.43 -20.36
C ALA A 768 0.13 19.06 -19.42
N GLU A 769 -0.84 18.29 -19.90
CA GLU A 769 -1.98 17.85 -19.10
C GLU A 769 -1.58 16.75 -18.11
N VAL A 770 -0.64 15.87 -18.47
CA VAL A 770 -0.02 14.91 -17.54
C VAL A 770 0.71 15.65 -16.42
N LEU A 771 1.58 16.61 -16.74
CA LEU A 771 2.33 17.37 -15.74
C LEU A 771 1.41 18.16 -14.78
N ARG A 772 0.22 18.56 -15.23
CA ARG A 772 -0.82 19.20 -14.40
C ARG A 772 -1.71 18.21 -13.64
N GLY A 773 -1.55 16.91 -13.82
CA GLY A 773 -2.38 15.86 -13.22
C GLY A 773 -3.81 15.81 -13.77
N ARG A 774 -4.03 16.27 -15.02
CA ARG A 774 -5.34 16.29 -15.68
C ARG A 774 -5.53 15.14 -16.68
N ALA A 775 -4.45 14.47 -17.05
CA ALA A 775 -4.45 13.24 -17.84
C ALA A 775 -3.61 12.19 -17.12
N ASP A 776 -4.06 10.94 -17.12
CA ASP A 776 -3.33 9.82 -16.53
C ASP A 776 -2.26 9.31 -17.50
N ALA A 777 -1.02 9.19 -17.03
CA ALA A 777 0.11 8.79 -17.86
C ALA A 777 0.05 7.30 -18.23
N LEU A 778 -0.49 6.44 -17.36
CA LEU A 778 -0.63 5.00 -17.61
C LEU A 778 -1.74 4.75 -18.64
N ASP A 779 -2.87 5.45 -18.55
CA ASP A 779 -3.94 5.37 -19.56
C ASP A 779 -3.43 5.79 -20.94
N LEU A 780 -2.58 6.83 -21.02
CA LEU A 780 -1.97 7.26 -22.28
C LEU A 780 -0.94 6.26 -22.81
N LEU A 781 -0.18 5.60 -21.93
CA LEU A 781 0.80 4.60 -22.33
C LEU A 781 0.13 3.30 -22.77
N PHE A 782 -0.85 2.81 -22.03
CA PHE A 782 -1.45 1.46 -22.20
C PHE A 782 -2.81 1.45 -22.91
N GLY A 783 -3.61 2.53 -22.82
CA GLY A 783 -4.99 2.55 -23.31
C GLY A 783 -5.19 2.93 -24.78
N GLY A 784 -4.13 3.26 -25.52
CA GLY A 784 -4.21 3.66 -26.94
C GLY A 784 -3.51 2.66 -27.87
N GLU A 785 -3.96 2.56 -29.11
CA GLU A 785 -3.31 1.75 -30.15
C GLU A 785 -2.54 2.64 -31.14
N PRO A 786 -1.23 2.41 -31.37
CA PRO A 786 -0.39 1.41 -30.72
C PRO A 786 -0.01 1.84 -29.30
N GLY A 787 0.01 0.90 -28.34
CA GLY A 787 0.25 1.13 -26.91
C GLY A 787 1.61 0.67 -26.45
N ALA A 788 1.90 0.81 -25.15
CA ALA A 788 3.11 0.25 -24.53
C ALA A 788 3.15 -1.28 -24.67
N ALA A 789 2.00 -1.96 -24.64
CA ALA A 789 1.91 -3.39 -24.92
C ALA A 789 2.37 -3.73 -26.36
N SER A 790 1.88 -3.01 -27.36
CA SER A 790 2.32 -3.15 -28.76
C SER A 790 3.78 -2.76 -28.93
N LEU A 791 4.28 -1.75 -28.19
CA LEU A 791 5.69 -1.38 -28.19
C LEU A 791 6.57 -2.53 -27.67
N TYR A 792 6.23 -3.14 -26.54
CA TYR A 792 7.02 -4.22 -25.93
C TYR A 792 6.91 -5.55 -26.68
N GLY A 793 5.75 -5.85 -27.30
CA GLY A 793 5.51 -7.12 -27.99
C GLY A 793 5.79 -7.08 -29.50
N GLU A 794 5.49 -5.96 -30.16
CA GLU A 794 5.40 -5.89 -31.63
C GLU A 794 6.37 -4.90 -32.27
N SER A 795 7.03 -4.02 -31.51
CA SER A 795 8.07 -3.19 -32.11
C SER A 795 9.27 -4.06 -32.52
N PRO A 796 9.86 -3.86 -33.72
CA PRO A 796 11.01 -4.65 -34.15
C PRO A 796 12.18 -4.60 -33.16
N ALA A 797 12.40 -3.44 -32.51
CA ALA A 797 13.45 -3.29 -31.52
C ALA A 797 13.19 -4.13 -30.27
N MET A 798 11.96 -4.13 -29.75
CA MET A 798 11.66 -4.91 -28.53
C MET A 798 11.56 -6.40 -28.79
N ARG A 799 11.12 -6.87 -29.97
CA ARG A 799 11.24 -8.31 -30.26
C ARG A 799 12.66 -8.75 -30.60
N ALA A 800 13.56 -7.88 -31.08
CA ALA A 800 15.00 -8.15 -31.05
C ALA A 800 15.49 -8.39 -29.60
N VAL A 801 15.11 -7.52 -28.66
CA VAL A 801 15.45 -7.67 -27.24
C VAL A 801 14.85 -8.95 -26.64
N ASN A 802 13.58 -9.26 -26.91
CA ASN A 802 12.96 -10.49 -26.43
C ASN A 802 13.62 -11.75 -27.03
N ARG A 803 14.06 -11.70 -28.30
CA ARG A 803 14.85 -12.80 -28.90
C ARG A 803 16.22 -12.94 -28.24
N MET A 804 16.91 -11.84 -27.97
CA MET A 804 18.18 -11.86 -27.22
C MET A 804 17.99 -12.50 -25.85
N ALA A 805 16.95 -12.10 -25.11
CA ALA A 805 16.63 -12.69 -23.81
C ALA A 805 16.31 -14.19 -23.93
N THR A 806 15.55 -14.56 -24.96
CA THR A 806 15.18 -15.95 -25.26
C THR A 806 16.40 -16.81 -25.57
N ASP A 807 17.33 -16.33 -26.37
CA ASP A 807 18.56 -17.05 -26.70
C ASP A 807 19.50 -17.14 -25.51
N ALA A 808 19.59 -16.08 -24.70
CA ALA A 808 20.36 -16.09 -23.46
C ALA A 808 19.82 -17.12 -22.47
N VAL A 809 18.50 -17.16 -22.25
CA VAL A 809 17.84 -18.16 -21.39
C VAL A 809 18.01 -19.56 -21.97
N ARG A 810 17.85 -19.73 -23.30
CA ARG A 810 18.08 -21.02 -23.97
C ARG A 810 19.51 -21.52 -23.75
N ALA A 811 20.51 -20.65 -23.88
CA ALA A 811 21.90 -20.98 -23.62
C ALA A 811 22.15 -21.32 -22.15
N ALA A 812 21.56 -20.55 -21.22
CA ALA A 812 21.67 -20.79 -19.79
C ALA A 812 21.12 -22.17 -19.39
N VAL A 813 19.97 -22.57 -19.94
CA VAL A 813 19.31 -23.84 -19.58
C VAL A 813 19.76 -25.02 -20.43
N ALA A 814 20.63 -24.83 -21.43
CA ALA A 814 21.14 -25.90 -22.28
C ALA A 814 21.92 -26.97 -21.48
N GLY A 815 22.56 -26.56 -20.38
CA GLY A 815 23.27 -27.45 -19.45
C GLY A 815 22.39 -28.12 -18.39
N LEU A 816 21.07 -27.91 -18.40
CA LEU A 816 20.16 -28.44 -17.38
C LEU A 816 20.12 -29.98 -17.44
N PRO A 817 20.55 -30.70 -16.38
CA PRO A 817 20.56 -32.17 -16.37
C PRO A 817 19.17 -32.77 -16.55
N ASP A 818 19.07 -33.95 -17.18
CA ASP A 818 17.80 -34.64 -17.36
C ASP A 818 17.08 -34.91 -16.04
N GLY A 819 15.77 -34.66 -16.02
CA GLY A 819 14.93 -34.80 -14.82
C GLY A 819 15.06 -33.68 -13.77
N ARG A 820 16.00 -32.74 -13.91
CA ARG A 820 16.11 -31.60 -12.99
C ARG A 820 15.00 -30.57 -13.24
N PRO A 821 14.21 -30.16 -12.23
CA PRO A 821 13.24 -29.08 -12.38
C PRO A 821 13.93 -27.71 -12.39
N LEU A 822 13.41 -26.78 -13.18
CA LEU A 822 13.83 -25.39 -13.24
C LEU A 822 12.76 -24.52 -12.55
N ARG A 823 13.19 -23.62 -11.67
CA ARG A 823 12.31 -22.64 -11.02
C ARG A 823 12.70 -21.26 -11.52
N VAL A 824 11.77 -20.56 -12.13
CA VAL A 824 11.98 -19.23 -12.72
C VAL A 824 11.11 -18.24 -11.96
N ILE A 825 11.69 -17.09 -11.62
CA ILE A 825 10.96 -15.91 -11.17
C ILE A 825 11.30 -14.77 -12.12
N GLU A 826 10.28 -14.19 -12.75
CA GLU A 826 10.41 -13.01 -13.60
C GLU A 826 9.89 -11.80 -12.84
N ILE A 827 10.75 -10.80 -12.66
CA ILE A 827 10.45 -9.57 -11.91
C ILE A 827 10.17 -8.45 -12.90
N GLY A 828 9.01 -7.79 -12.77
CA GLY A 828 8.59 -6.72 -13.68
C GLY A 828 8.10 -7.28 -15.02
N ALA A 829 7.38 -8.41 -14.99
CA ALA A 829 6.89 -9.09 -16.17
C ALA A 829 5.85 -8.27 -16.97
N GLY A 830 5.17 -7.33 -16.32
CA GLY A 830 4.32 -6.32 -16.92
C GLY A 830 3.28 -6.90 -17.87
N THR A 831 3.34 -6.50 -19.14
CA THR A 831 2.40 -6.93 -20.19
C THR A 831 2.56 -8.40 -20.61
N GLY A 832 3.58 -9.10 -20.11
CA GLY A 832 3.90 -10.50 -20.42
C GLY A 832 4.59 -10.73 -21.76
N ALA A 833 5.14 -9.68 -22.38
CA ALA A 833 5.81 -9.78 -23.69
C ALA A 833 7.06 -10.69 -23.62
N THR A 834 7.94 -10.47 -22.65
CA THR A 834 9.14 -11.29 -22.45
C THR A 834 8.78 -12.69 -21.97
N THR A 835 7.84 -12.81 -21.02
CA THR A 835 7.27 -14.11 -20.60
C THR A 835 6.82 -14.95 -21.79
N SER A 836 6.04 -14.37 -22.72
CA SER A 836 5.53 -15.09 -23.89
C SER A 836 6.66 -15.64 -24.76
N ALA A 837 7.75 -14.89 -24.92
CA ALA A 837 8.92 -15.34 -25.65
C ALA A 837 9.68 -16.46 -24.92
N LEU A 838 9.84 -16.33 -23.59
CA LEU A 838 10.57 -17.30 -22.76
C LEU A 838 9.85 -18.64 -22.63
N LEU A 839 8.51 -18.67 -22.52
CA LEU A 839 7.75 -19.91 -22.37
C LEU A 839 7.96 -20.90 -23.53
N GLY A 840 8.33 -20.40 -24.72
CA GLY A 840 8.63 -21.21 -25.90
C GLY A 840 9.98 -21.93 -25.85
N VAL A 841 10.91 -21.54 -24.97
CA VAL A 841 12.24 -22.15 -24.86
C VAL A 841 12.49 -22.88 -23.55
N LEU A 842 11.63 -22.66 -22.56
CA LEU A 842 11.72 -23.35 -21.28
C LEU A 842 11.18 -24.78 -21.41
N PRO A 843 11.82 -25.77 -20.75
CA PRO A 843 11.42 -27.17 -20.86
C PRO A 843 10.02 -27.38 -20.27
N ALA A 844 9.06 -27.74 -21.15
CA ALA A 844 7.68 -28.01 -20.78
C ALA A 844 7.59 -29.15 -19.75
N GLY A 845 6.70 -29.01 -18.77
CA GLY A 845 6.51 -30.00 -17.69
C GLY A 845 7.66 -30.13 -16.69
N ARG A 846 8.75 -29.35 -16.86
CA ARG A 846 9.91 -29.31 -15.95
C ARG A 846 10.21 -27.91 -15.42
N THR A 847 9.36 -26.94 -15.71
CA THR A 847 9.57 -25.54 -15.33
C THR A 847 8.43 -25.06 -14.44
N GLU A 848 8.76 -24.61 -13.23
CA GLU A 848 7.87 -23.81 -12.38
C GLU A 848 8.16 -22.33 -12.65
N TYR A 849 7.20 -21.61 -13.22
CA TYR A 849 7.39 -20.22 -13.63
C TYR A 849 6.56 -19.29 -12.75
N THR A 850 7.21 -18.35 -12.05
CA THR A 850 6.53 -17.35 -11.23
C THR A 850 6.57 -16.01 -11.96
N PHE A 851 5.42 -15.59 -12.46
CA PHE A 851 5.19 -14.28 -13.07
C PHE A 851 4.98 -13.25 -11.96
N THR A 852 5.84 -12.23 -11.89
CA THR A 852 5.72 -11.18 -10.87
C THR A 852 5.81 -9.78 -11.41
N ASP A 853 5.07 -8.88 -10.77
CA ASP A 853 5.10 -7.44 -11.01
C ASP A 853 4.83 -6.71 -9.68
N ILE A 854 5.13 -5.42 -9.59
CA ILE A 854 4.92 -4.62 -8.38
C ILE A 854 3.45 -4.58 -7.95
N SER A 855 2.53 -4.78 -8.90
CA SER A 855 1.10 -4.91 -8.63
C SER A 855 0.43 -5.99 -9.49
N ALA A 856 -0.70 -6.51 -9.02
CA ALA A 856 -1.50 -7.49 -9.77
C ALA A 856 -2.23 -6.89 -10.99
N GLY A 857 -2.09 -5.59 -11.27
CA GLY A 857 -2.86 -4.86 -12.28
C GLY A 857 -2.73 -5.42 -13.70
N PHE A 858 -1.57 -5.98 -14.05
CA PHE A 858 -1.32 -6.55 -15.38
C PHE A 858 -1.70 -8.03 -15.52
N PHE A 859 -2.06 -8.73 -14.44
CA PHE A 859 -2.30 -10.19 -14.49
C PHE A 859 -3.49 -10.57 -15.39
N PRO A 860 -4.67 -9.89 -15.30
CA PRO A 860 -5.82 -10.25 -16.13
C PRO A 860 -5.61 -10.06 -17.63
N GLU A 861 -4.72 -9.14 -18.02
CA GLU A 861 -4.37 -8.89 -19.43
C GLU A 861 -3.24 -9.80 -19.92
N ALA A 862 -2.34 -10.22 -19.04
CA ALA A 862 -1.22 -11.09 -19.38
C ALA A 862 -1.63 -12.57 -19.46
N GLU A 863 -2.41 -13.07 -18.50
CA GLU A 863 -2.77 -14.49 -18.39
C GLU A 863 -3.37 -15.10 -19.67
N PRO A 864 -4.32 -14.45 -20.38
CA PRO A 864 -4.88 -15.00 -21.61
C PRO A 864 -3.85 -15.20 -22.73
N LYS A 865 -2.74 -14.45 -22.73
CA LYS A 865 -1.70 -14.52 -23.77
C LYS A 865 -0.90 -15.82 -23.74
N PHE A 866 -0.90 -16.52 -22.61
CA PHE A 866 -0.11 -17.75 -22.43
C PHE A 866 -0.87 -19.03 -22.79
N GLY A 867 -2.18 -18.93 -23.11
CA GLY A 867 -3.00 -20.08 -23.54
C GLY A 867 -2.94 -21.25 -22.56
N GLU A 868 -2.71 -22.47 -23.06
CA GLU A 868 -2.62 -23.68 -22.23
C GLU A 868 -1.44 -23.67 -21.26
N ARG A 869 -0.38 -22.91 -21.56
CA ARG A 869 0.77 -22.78 -20.65
C ARG A 869 0.45 -21.91 -19.43
N ALA A 870 -0.61 -21.09 -19.45
CA ALA A 870 -1.01 -20.26 -18.31
C ALA A 870 -1.18 -21.07 -17.02
N ALA A 871 -1.67 -22.31 -17.13
CA ALA A 871 -1.83 -23.23 -15.99
C ALA A 871 -0.51 -23.64 -15.32
N ASP A 872 0.62 -23.49 -16.02
CA ASP A 872 1.96 -23.77 -15.48
C ASP A 872 2.60 -22.53 -14.82
N LEU A 873 1.95 -21.36 -14.89
CA LEU A 873 2.44 -20.11 -14.32
C LEU A 873 1.79 -19.83 -12.98
N ARG A 874 2.59 -19.34 -12.04
CA ARG A 874 2.13 -18.79 -10.77
C ARG A 874 2.22 -17.26 -10.84
N PHE A 875 1.11 -16.57 -10.64
CA PHE A 875 1.07 -15.11 -10.61
C PHE A 875 1.14 -14.61 -9.17
N LEU A 876 2.12 -13.76 -8.86
CA LEU A 876 2.29 -13.16 -7.53
C LEU A 876 2.76 -11.72 -7.66
N ALA A 877 2.23 -10.82 -6.84
CA ALA A 877 2.79 -9.48 -6.73
C ALA A 877 4.12 -9.55 -5.94
N LEU A 878 5.14 -8.84 -6.42
CA LEU A 878 6.43 -8.72 -5.75
C LEU A 878 6.94 -7.28 -5.86
N ASP A 879 6.99 -6.60 -4.72
CA ASP A 879 7.68 -5.35 -4.53
C ASP A 879 9.10 -5.63 -4.03
N ILE A 880 10.09 -5.38 -4.87
CA ILE A 880 11.51 -5.63 -4.57
C ILE A 880 12.09 -4.68 -3.51
N GLU A 881 11.37 -3.60 -3.17
CA GLU A 881 11.76 -2.69 -2.08
C GLU A 881 11.28 -3.21 -0.71
N ARG A 882 10.50 -4.30 -0.68
CA ARG A 882 9.96 -4.92 0.53
C ARG A 882 10.48 -6.33 0.71
N ASP A 883 10.46 -6.83 1.94
CA ASP A 883 10.87 -8.20 2.25
C ASP A 883 9.99 -9.20 1.46
N PRO A 884 10.56 -10.10 0.63
CA PRO A 884 9.78 -11.11 -0.10
C PRO A 884 9.04 -12.09 0.81
N ALA A 885 9.54 -12.36 2.03
CA ALA A 885 8.90 -13.25 3.00
C ALA A 885 7.52 -12.75 3.39
N ASP A 886 7.41 -11.44 3.64
CA ASP A 886 6.16 -10.77 4.00
C ASP A 886 5.16 -10.72 2.83
N GLN A 887 5.63 -11.02 1.62
CA GLN A 887 4.86 -11.00 0.37
C GLN A 887 4.46 -12.41 -0.08
N GLY A 888 4.65 -13.42 0.76
CA GLY A 888 4.26 -14.80 0.48
C GLY A 888 5.29 -15.62 -0.30
N PHE A 889 6.50 -15.09 -0.48
CA PHE A 889 7.63 -15.86 -1.01
C PHE A 889 8.34 -16.56 0.14
N ALA A 890 8.33 -17.89 0.14
CA ALA A 890 9.00 -18.66 1.18
C ALA A 890 10.50 -18.35 1.19
N LEU A 891 11.04 -18.00 2.36
CA LEU A 891 12.48 -17.92 2.56
C LEU A 891 13.08 -19.29 2.29
N HIS A 892 14.03 -19.36 1.37
CA HIS A 892 14.81 -20.56 1.13
C HIS A 892 15.80 -20.74 2.28
N GLY A 893 15.63 -21.82 3.06
CA GLY A 893 16.56 -22.27 4.10
C GLY A 893 17.59 -23.24 3.55
#